data_AF-A0AAV0NQP2-F1
#
_entry.id   AF-A0AAV0NQP2-F1
#
_cell.length_a   1.000
_cell.length_b   1.000
_cell.length_c   1.000
_cell.angle_alpha   90.00
_cell.angle_beta   90.00
_cell.angle_gamma   90.00
#
_symmetry.space_group_name_H-M   'P 1'
#
loop_
_entity.id
_entity.type
_entity.pdbx_description
1 polymer ?
#
loop_
_entity_poly.entity_id
_entity_poly.type
_entity_poly.pdbx_seq_one_letter_code
_entity_poly.pdbx_strand_id
1 'polypeptide(L)'
;MKKAVSLLLNGETLPQLFITIIRYVLPSEDHTIQRLLLLYLEIIDKKDASGKLLPEMILICQNLRNNLQHPNEYIRGVTLRFLCRLHETEIIEPLIPSVLQNLEHRHPFIRRNAIFAVMSIYKLPQGDQLLVDAPEMIEKALSTEHDQSAKRNAFLMLFTCAQERAINYLFSHVDKIPEWGEQLQMVVLELIRKVCRTDKGEKKGKYITIIISLLNATSSAVVYECAGTLVSLSSAPTAIKAAANTYGQLLLSQSDNNVKLIVLDRLQELKSSHREIMVDMVMDVLRALSSPNLDIRRKTLDIILDLITARNVNEIVQMLKKEVVKTQSGELEKNGEYRQMLIQAIHSCAIKFPEVASTVVHLLMDFLGDSNIASAIDVVIFVREIIETNPKLRVSIVTRLLDTFYQIRAARVCAGALWIVGEYCLSLSEVESGIATIKQCLGELPFFSITEEGEVTDTFKKPPQQASSITVSSRRPAVLSDGTYATQNAASETAFAAPTMVQGSLSSGNLRSLLLTGDFFLAAVVACTLTKLVLRWEEVQSSKVEVNKAATHALLIMVSMLQLGQSSVLPHPIDSDSYDRILLCIRLLSNTGDDIRKIWLQSCRQSFVKMLSEKQLRETEELKAKAQVSHAQPDDLIDFYHLKSRKVRTKNLLDAIFTVYTVAAVCCFLCCDINLCIMHITMIRSFMLYIPVPSIACPCMSLLLMLKGDDA
;
A
#
# COMPACT_ATOMS: atom_id res chain seq x y z
N MET A 1 36.30 -28.06 -26.77
CA MET A 1 36.21 -27.40 -25.44
C MET A 1 34.86 -26.77 -25.14
N LYS A 2 34.39 -25.72 -25.84
CA LYS A 2 33.09 -25.07 -25.52
C LYS A 2 31.90 -26.04 -25.42
N LYS A 3 31.76 -26.94 -26.40
CA LYS A 3 30.73 -27.99 -26.40
C LYS A 3 30.88 -28.96 -25.22
N ALA A 4 32.11 -29.36 -24.88
CA ALA A 4 32.38 -30.25 -23.74
C ALA A 4 31.99 -29.60 -22.40
N VAL A 5 32.34 -28.33 -22.19
CA VAL A 5 31.92 -27.58 -20.99
C VAL A 5 30.39 -27.43 -20.95
N SER A 6 29.75 -27.15 -22.09
CA SER A 6 28.28 -27.05 -22.15
C SER A 6 27.57 -28.35 -21.78
N LEU A 7 28.08 -29.50 -22.22
CA LEU A 7 27.51 -30.81 -21.89
C LEU A 7 27.74 -31.15 -20.41
N LEU A 8 28.92 -30.83 -19.86
CA LEU A 8 29.20 -30.99 -18.43
C LEU A 8 28.28 -30.13 -17.54
N LEU A 9 28.00 -28.88 -17.95
CA LEU A 9 27.06 -28.01 -17.23
C LEU A 9 25.62 -28.55 -17.28
N ASN A 10 25.28 -29.34 -18.30
CA ASN A 10 23.99 -30.04 -18.39
C ASN A 10 23.96 -31.36 -17.60
N GLY A 11 25.04 -31.71 -16.89
CA GLY A 11 25.15 -32.92 -16.08
C GLY A 11 25.63 -34.17 -16.84
N GLU A 12 26.03 -34.05 -18.10
CA GLU A 12 26.57 -35.19 -18.86
C GLU A 12 28.06 -35.41 -18.52
N THR A 13 28.40 -36.58 -18.01
CA THR A 13 29.81 -36.96 -17.76
C THR A 13 30.49 -37.38 -19.07
N LEU A 14 31.63 -36.77 -19.40
CA LEU A 14 32.41 -37.07 -20.61
C LEU A 14 33.80 -37.64 -20.29
N PRO A 15 33.91 -38.82 -19.64
CA PRO A 15 35.19 -39.38 -19.20
C PRO A 15 36.12 -39.72 -20.39
N GLN A 16 35.55 -40.11 -21.54
CA GLN A 16 36.30 -40.46 -22.76
C GLN A 16 37.13 -39.28 -23.31
N LEU A 17 36.70 -38.04 -23.05
CA LEU A 17 37.39 -36.85 -23.54
C LEU A 17 38.59 -36.48 -22.67
N PHE A 18 38.71 -37.04 -21.48
CA PHE A 18 39.69 -36.59 -20.49
C PHE A 18 41.13 -36.74 -20.98
N ILE A 19 41.50 -37.91 -21.50
CA ILE A 19 42.84 -38.17 -22.07
C ILE A 19 43.10 -37.28 -23.30
N THR A 20 42.08 -37.07 -24.14
CA THR A 20 42.19 -36.22 -25.34
C THR A 20 42.46 -34.76 -24.95
N ILE A 21 41.80 -34.28 -23.89
CA ILE A 21 41.99 -32.93 -23.36
C ILE A 21 43.40 -32.79 -22.76
N ILE A 22 43.89 -33.78 -22.01
CA ILE A 22 45.26 -33.75 -21.49
C ILE A 22 46.28 -33.70 -22.62
N ARG A 23 46.10 -34.50 -23.68
CA ARG A 23 47.08 -34.58 -24.76
C ARG A 23 47.15 -33.32 -25.62
N TYR A 24 46.00 -32.71 -25.93
CA TYR A 24 45.92 -31.66 -26.96
C TYR A 24 45.55 -30.27 -26.41
N VAL A 25 44.89 -30.20 -25.26
CA VAL A 25 44.39 -28.94 -24.68
C VAL A 25 45.32 -28.44 -23.57
N LEU A 26 45.80 -29.33 -22.70
CA LEU A 26 46.75 -28.99 -21.63
C LEU A 26 48.02 -28.26 -22.12
N PRO A 27 48.68 -28.67 -23.24
CA PRO A 27 49.89 -28.00 -23.71
C PRO A 27 49.61 -26.71 -24.53
N SER A 28 48.34 -26.32 -24.73
CA SER A 28 48.00 -25.17 -25.56
C SER A 28 48.40 -23.84 -24.89
N GLU A 29 49.03 -22.93 -25.63
CA GLU A 29 49.39 -21.60 -25.12
C GLU A 29 48.24 -20.57 -25.21
N ASP A 30 47.12 -20.90 -25.87
CA ASP A 30 45.98 -19.99 -26.02
C ASP A 30 45.27 -19.79 -24.67
N HIS A 31 45.25 -18.53 -24.21
CA HIS A 31 44.62 -18.13 -22.95
C HIS A 31 43.13 -18.49 -22.87
N THR A 32 42.42 -18.47 -24.00
CA THR A 32 41.00 -18.83 -24.07
C THR A 32 40.81 -20.32 -23.87
N ILE A 33 41.68 -21.12 -24.46
CA ILE A 33 41.68 -22.58 -24.34
C ILE A 33 42.06 -22.98 -22.90
N GLN A 34 43.09 -22.34 -22.32
CA GLN A 34 43.48 -22.54 -20.92
C GLN A 34 42.35 -22.20 -19.95
N ARG A 35 41.61 -21.10 -20.17
CA ARG A 35 40.44 -20.77 -19.34
C ARG A 35 39.34 -21.83 -19.45
N LEU A 36 39.04 -22.32 -20.65
CA LEU A 36 38.05 -23.38 -20.85
C LEU A 36 38.51 -24.72 -20.24
N LEU A 37 39.82 -24.98 -20.24
CA LEU A 37 40.41 -26.13 -19.58
C LEU A 37 40.20 -26.05 -18.06
N LEU A 38 40.46 -24.92 -17.41
CA LEU A 38 40.24 -24.78 -15.97
C LEU A 38 38.76 -24.95 -15.58
N LEU A 39 37.83 -24.44 -16.40
CA LEU A 39 36.39 -24.69 -16.19
C LEU A 39 36.01 -26.16 -16.36
N TYR A 40 36.62 -26.85 -17.32
CA TYR A 40 36.44 -28.28 -17.49
C TYR A 40 36.98 -29.05 -16.26
N LEU A 41 38.19 -28.71 -15.81
CA LEU A 41 38.82 -29.33 -14.63
C LEU A 41 38.05 -29.09 -13.33
N GLU A 42 37.28 -28.01 -13.24
CA GLU A 42 36.44 -27.74 -12.07
C GLU A 42 35.32 -28.77 -11.92
N ILE A 43 34.73 -29.19 -13.05
CA ILE A 43 33.51 -30.01 -13.06
C ILE A 43 33.81 -31.52 -13.03
N ILE A 44 34.92 -31.97 -13.64
CA ILE A 44 35.21 -33.41 -13.71
C ILE A 44 35.48 -34.03 -12.34
N ASP A 45 35.24 -35.33 -12.21
CA ASP A 45 35.69 -36.13 -11.08
C ASP A 45 37.21 -36.32 -11.15
N LYS A 46 37.91 -36.01 -10.05
CA LYS A 46 39.37 -36.12 -9.96
C LYS A 46 39.84 -37.45 -9.36
N LYS A 47 38.89 -38.23 -8.84
CA LYS A 47 39.09 -39.50 -8.18
C LYS A 47 38.41 -40.61 -8.96
N ASP A 48 38.97 -41.80 -8.89
CA ASP A 48 38.35 -43.00 -9.41
C ASP A 48 37.21 -43.50 -8.51
N ALA A 49 36.54 -44.58 -8.92
CA ALA A 49 35.46 -45.20 -8.14
C ALA A 49 35.91 -45.75 -6.77
N SER A 50 37.22 -45.89 -6.54
CA SER A 50 37.81 -46.32 -5.27
C SER A 50 38.18 -45.14 -4.36
N GLY A 51 37.98 -43.90 -4.81
CA GLY A 51 38.32 -42.68 -4.08
C GLY A 51 39.79 -42.28 -4.18
N LYS A 52 40.58 -42.94 -5.04
CA LYS A 52 42.00 -42.64 -5.28
C LYS A 52 42.14 -41.61 -6.41
N LEU A 53 43.13 -40.72 -6.30
CA LEU A 53 43.39 -39.71 -7.31
C LEU A 53 43.77 -40.35 -8.66
N LEU A 54 43.20 -39.83 -9.76
CA LEU A 54 43.53 -40.28 -11.11
C LEU A 54 45.02 -39.99 -11.42
N PRO A 55 45.81 -40.94 -11.97
CA PRO A 55 47.24 -40.72 -12.27
C PRO A 55 47.50 -39.51 -13.17
N GLU A 56 46.57 -39.23 -14.07
CA GLU A 56 46.56 -38.07 -14.96
C GLU A 56 46.57 -36.72 -14.23
N MET A 57 46.09 -36.68 -12.98
CA MET A 57 46.10 -35.45 -12.16
C MET A 57 47.52 -34.96 -11.88
N ILE A 58 48.54 -35.83 -11.95
CA ILE A 58 49.94 -35.43 -11.80
C ILE A 58 50.35 -34.45 -12.91
N LEU A 59 49.92 -34.70 -14.16
CA LEU A 59 50.19 -33.81 -15.28
C LEU A 59 49.47 -32.47 -15.13
N ILE A 60 48.23 -32.51 -14.63
CA ILE A 60 47.45 -31.31 -14.33
C ILE A 60 48.13 -30.51 -13.21
N CYS A 61 48.60 -31.15 -12.14
CA CYS A 61 49.34 -30.49 -11.07
C CYS A 61 50.58 -29.77 -11.60
N GLN A 62 51.36 -30.42 -12.46
CA GLN A 62 52.54 -29.80 -13.07
C GLN A 62 52.16 -28.60 -13.95
N ASN A 63 51.09 -28.71 -14.74
CA ASN A 63 50.59 -27.60 -15.55
C ASN A 63 50.10 -26.42 -14.68
N LEU A 64 49.34 -26.69 -13.62
CA LEU A 64 48.88 -25.68 -12.67
C LEU A 64 50.05 -24.97 -12.00
N ARG A 65 51.08 -25.71 -11.59
CA ARG A 65 52.32 -25.13 -11.02
C ARG A 65 52.99 -24.19 -12.03
N ASN A 66 53.13 -24.62 -13.28
CA ASN A 66 53.70 -23.78 -14.34
C ASN A 66 52.85 -22.52 -14.57
N ASN A 67 51.52 -22.65 -14.57
CA ASN A 67 50.60 -21.53 -14.73
C ASN A 67 50.69 -20.51 -13.58
N LEU A 68 50.92 -20.97 -12.34
CA LEU A 68 51.15 -20.09 -11.18
C LEU A 68 52.47 -19.31 -11.26
N GLN A 69 53.42 -19.79 -12.04
CA GLN A 69 54.73 -19.16 -12.28
C GLN A 69 54.81 -18.49 -13.66
N HIS A 70 53.74 -18.52 -14.44
CA HIS A 70 53.71 -18.04 -15.82
C HIS A 70 53.93 -16.51 -15.89
N PRO A 71 54.70 -15.97 -16.85
CA PRO A 71 54.94 -14.52 -16.92
C PRO A 71 53.67 -13.68 -17.12
N ASN A 72 52.64 -14.27 -17.75
CA ASN A 72 51.33 -13.66 -17.88
C ASN A 72 50.53 -13.69 -16.56
N GLU A 73 50.32 -12.50 -16.02
CA GLU A 73 49.55 -12.23 -14.80
C GLU A 73 48.09 -12.71 -14.91
N TYR A 74 47.48 -12.62 -16.09
CA TYR A 74 46.10 -13.11 -16.27
C TYR A 74 46.00 -14.62 -16.05
N ILE A 75 46.93 -15.41 -16.61
CA ILE A 75 46.97 -16.86 -16.43
C ILE A 75 47.14 -17.19 -14.94
N ARG A 76 48.13 -16.59 -14.28
CA ARG A 76 48.33 -16.76 -12.82
C ARG A 76 47.05 -16.49 -12.03
N GLY A 77 46.40 -15.36 -12.29
CA GLY A 77 45.20 -14.96 -11.54
C GLY A 77 43.96 -15.81 -11.81
N VAL A 78 43.78 -16.36 -13.02
CA VAL A 78 42.70 -17.32 -13.30
C VAL A 78 43.01 -18.67 -12.67
N THR A 79 44.26 -19.13 -12.71
CA THR A 79 44.69 -20.36 -12.03
C THR A 79 44.51 -20.26 -10.53
N LEU A 80 44.93 -19.16 -9.88
CA LEU A 80 44.69 -18.93 -8.46
C LEU A 80 43.20 -18.98 -8.09
N ARG A 81 42.32 -18.40 -8.92
CA ARG A 81 40.86 -18.49 -8.73
C ARG A 81 40.31 -19.90 -8.89
N PHE A 82 40.89 -20.67 -9.81
CA PHE A 82 40.53 -22.08 -9.99
C PHE A 82 40.90 -22.91 -8.74
N LEU A 83 42.07 -22.66 -8.14
CA LEU A 83 42.47 -23.35 -6.90
C LEU A 83 41.49 -23.13 -5.74
N CYS A 84 40.80 -21.99 -5.70
CA CYS A 84 39.76 -21.74 -4.69
C CYS A 84 38.58 -22.73 -4.72
N ARG A 85 38.45 -23.51 -5.79
CA ARG A 85 37.35 -24.45 -6.03
C ARG A 85 37.79 -25.92 -6.02
N LEU A 86 39.07 -26.17 -5.80
CA LEU A 86 39.61 -27.52 -5.63
C LEU A 86 39.47 -27.97 -4.18
N HIS A 87 39.17 -29.25 -3.97
CA HIS A 87 39.00 -29.83 -2.64
C HIS A 87 40.02 -30.95 -2.36
N GLU A 88 40.69 -31.45 -3.39
CA GLU A 88 41.65 -32.54 -3.30
C GLU A 88 42.99 -32.04 -2.76
N THR A 89 43.27 -32.33 -1.49
CA THR A 89 44.51 -31.94 -0.80
C THR A 89 45.77 -32.45 -1.51
N GLU A 90 45.73 -33.66 -2.07
CA GLU A 90 46.83 -34.26 -2.85
C GLU A 90 47.22 -33.43 -4.09
N ILE A 91 46.28 -32.71 -4.71
CA ILE A 91 46.55 -31.80 -5.84
C ILE A 91 47.10 -30.46 -5.33
N ILE A 92 46.58 -29.99 -4.20
CA ILE A 92 46.83 -28.64 -3.68
C ILE A 92 48.18 -28.54 -2.98
N GLU A 93 48.55 -29.54 -2.18
CA GLU A 93 49.77 -29.56 -1.38
C GLU A 93 51.03 -29.26 -2.23
N PRO A 94 51.24 -29.89 -3.41
CA PRO A 94 52.37 -29.57 -4.28
C PRO A 94 52.38 -28.15 -4.86
N LEU A 95 51.25 -27.44 -4.82
CA LEU A 95 51.08 -26.09 -5.39
C LEU A 95 51.28 -24.98 -4.35
N ILE A 96 51.18 -25.29 -3.06
CA ILE A 96 51.26 -24.34 -1.94
C ILE A 96 52.46 -23.37 -2.06
N PRO A 97 53.71 -23.82 -2.31
CA PRO A 97 54.84 -22.90 -2.39
C PRO A 97 54.68 -21.85 -3.50
N SER A 98 54.10 -22.23 -4.64
CA SER A 98 53.85 -21.32 -5.76
C SER A 98 52.67 -20.38 -5.47
N VAL A 99 51.68 -20.82 -4.69
CA VAL A 99 50.59 -19.95 -4.23
C VAL A 99 51.12 -18.89 -3.27
N LEU A 100 51.94 -19.29 -2.28
CA LEU A 100 52.52 -18.37 -1.30
C LEU A 100 53.46 -17.35 -1.94
N GLN A 101 54.28 -17.75 -2.91
CA GLN A 101 55.14 -16.82 -3.66
C GLN A 101 54.32 -15.70 -4.35
N ASN A 102 53.09 -15.99 -4.76
CA ASN A 102 52.22 -15.00 -5.42
C ASN A 102 51.61 -13.96 -4.44
N LEU A 103 51.78 -14.12 -3.12
CA LEU A 103 51.41 -13.10 -2.12
C LEU A 103 52.29 -11.85 -2.22
N GLU A 104 53.57 -12.00 -2.62
CA GLU A 104 54.53 -10.89 -2.75
C GLU A 104 54.64 -10.39 -4.20
N HIS A 105 53.75 -10.84 -5.10
CA HIS A 105 53.81 -10.47 -6.50
C HIS A 105 53.59 -8.96 -6.69
N ARG A 106 54.32 -8.33 -7.63
CA ARG A 106 54.26 -6.88 -7.91
C ARG A 106 52.85 -6.36 -8.23
N HIS A 107 52.04 -7.17 -8.91
CA HIS A 107 50.72 -6.78 -9.41
C HIS A 107 49.59 -7.11 -8.41
N PRO A 108 48.76 -6.12 -7.99
CA PRO A 108 47.69 -6.32 -6.99
C PRO A 108 46.65 -7.39 -7.37
N PHE A 109 46.28 -7.46 -8.65
CA PHE A 109 45.40 -8.52 -9.18
C PHE A 109 45.85 -9.94 -8.81
N ILE A 110 47.16 -10.19 -8.70
CA ILE A 110 47.69 -11.50 -8.33
C ILE A 110 47.60 -11.68 -6.83
N ARG A 111 48.09 -10.72 -6.06
CA ARG A 111 48.05 -10.76 -4.59
C ARG A 111 46.63 -10.97 -4.07
N ARG A 112 45.63 -10.24 -4.58
CA ARG A 112 44.23 -10.40 -4.16
C ARG A 112 43.66 -11.80 -4.42
N ASN A 113 44.07 -12.45 -5.52
CA ASN A 113 43.63 -13.81 -5.86
C ASN A 113 44.44 -14.85 -5.08
N ALA A 114 45.72 -14.59 -4.81
CA ALA A 114 46.58 -15.43 -3.99
C ALA A 114 46.06 -15.49 -2.56
N ILE A 115 45.71 -14.35 -1.97
CA ILE A 115 45.08 -14.26 -0.65
C ILE A 115 43.79 -15.08 -0.60
N PHE A 116 42.92 -14.97 -1.62
CA PHE A 116 41.71 -15.78 -1.71
C PHE A 116 41.99 -17.28 -1.83
N ALA A 117 43.00 -17.66 -2.61
CA ALA A 117 43.41 -19.06 -2.75
C ALA A 117 43.93 -19.61 -1.42
N VAL A 118 44.79 -18.87 -0.72
CA VAL A 118 45.26 -19.21 0.63
C VAL A 118 44.09 -19.37 1.59
N MET A 119 43.13 -18.45 1.58
CA MET A 119 41.92 -18.53 2.40
C MET A 119 41.10 -19.79 2.10
N SER A 120 40.90 -20.12 0.83
CA SER A 120 40.16 -21.32 0.41
C SER A 120 40.90 -22.61 0.83
N ILE A 121 42.21 -22.67 0.63
CA ILE A 121 43.03 -23.84 1.00
C ILE A 121 43.01 -24.04 2.51
N TYR A 122 43.15 -22.97 3.30
CA TYR A 122 43.12 -23.04 4.76
C TYR A 122 41.77 -23.56 5.30
N LYS A 123 40.67 -23.31 4.58
CA LYS A 123 39.33 -23.78 4.95
C LYS A 123 39.06 -25.26 4.63
N LEU A 124 39.93 -25.92 3.87
CA LEU A 124 39.77 -27.33 3.57
C LEU A 124 39.95 -28.20 4.83
N PRO A 125 39.43 -29.44 4.85
CA PRO A 125 39.74 -30.38 5.91
C PRO A 125 41.27 -30.55 6.03
N GLN A 126 41.84 -30.36 7.23
CA GLN A 126 43.28 -30.36 7.49
C GLN A 126 44.08 -29.22 6.80
N GLY A 127 43.40 -28.22 6.24
CA GLY A 127 44.04 -27.08 5.59
C GLY A 127 44.86 -26.19 6.53
N ASP A 128 44.51 -26.17 7.82
CA ASP A 128 45.26 -25.52 8.90
C ASP A 128 46.62 -26.18 9.14
N GLN A 129 46.73 -27.50 8.96
CA GLN A 129 47.99 -28.23 9.05
C GLN A 129 48.85 -28.03 7.80
N LEU A 130 48.22 -27.88 6.63
CA LEU A 130 48.93 -27.60 5.37
C LEU A 130 49.51 -26.17 5.33
N LEU A 131 48.89 -25.23 6.04
CA LEU A 131 49.20 -23.80 5.99
C LEU A 131 49.26 -23.18 7.40
N VAL A 132 50.09 -23.74 8.27
CA VAL A 132 50.19 -23.34 9.70
C VAL A 132 50.45 -21.84 9.86
N ASP A 133 51.39 -21.28 9.10
CA ASP A 133 51.82 -19.88 9.23
C ASP A 133 50.96 -18.89 8.41
N ALA A 134 49.91 -19.38 7.72
CA ALA A 134 49.15 -18.54 6.79
C ALA A 134 48.44 -17.34 7.45
N PRO A 135 47.83 -17.45 8.64
CA PRO A 135 47.29 -16.29 9.33
C PRO A 135 48.33 -15.19 9.60
N GLU A 136 49.55 -15.55 9.98
CA GLU A 136 50.62 -14.59 10.25
C GLU A 136 51.15 -13.95 8.96
N MET A 137 51.36 -14.74 7.90
CA MET A 137 51.76 -14.23 6.59
C MET A 137 50.74 -13.23 6.03
N ILE A 138 49.45 -13.48 6.23
CA ILE A 138 48.37 -12.63 5.71
C ILE A 138 48.20 -11.37 6.54
N GLU A 139 48.42 -11.45 7.86
CA GLU A 139 48.49 -10.25 8.72
C GLU A 139 49.64 -9.34 8.31
N LYS A 140 50.83 -9.91 8.06
CA LYS A 140 51.97 -9.15 7.52
C LYS A 140 51.63 -8.53 6.16
N ALA A 141 51.06 -9.30 5.24
CA ALA A 141 50.64 -8.81 3.92
C ALA A 141 49.63 -7.67 4.05
N LEU A 142 48.63 -7.79 4.93
CA LEU A 142 47.62 -6.76 5.18
C LEU A 142 48.23 -5.43 5.64
N SER A 143 49.27 -5.49 6.49
CA SER A 143 49.95 -4.29 7.00
C SER A 143 50.73 -3.52 5.92
N THR A 144 51.29 -4.23 4.93
CA THR A 144 52.08 -3.66 3.83
C THR A 144 51.28 -3.36 2.57
N GLU A 145 50.09 -3.94 2.43
CA GLU A 145 49.29 -3.82 1.22
C GLU A 145 48.77 -2.38 1.05
N HIS A 146 48.60 -1.94 -0.19
CA HIS A 146 48.01 -0.64 -0.52
C HIS A 146 46.73 -0.78 -1.34
N ASP A 147 46.57 -1.86 -2.09
CA ASP A 147 45.38 -2.10 -2.90
C ASP A 147 44.16 -2.46 -2.03
N GLN A 148 43.05 -1.75 -2.23
CA GLN A 148 41.84 -1.91 -1.41
C GLN A 148 41.20 -3.30 -1.56
N SER A 149 41.27 -3.90 -2.75
CA SER A 149 40.69 -5.22 -3.00
C SER A 149 41.51 -6.33 -2.32
N ALA A 150 42.84 -6.25 -2.40
CA ALA A 150 43.74 -7.16 -1.70
C ALA A 150 43.61 -7.02 -0.16
N LYS A 151 43.57 -5.79 0.37
CA LYS A 151 43.31 -5.54 1.80
C LYS A 151 42.01 -6.17 2.28
N ARG A 152 40.92 -5.96 1.52
CA ARG A 152 39.61 -6.54 1.83
C ARG A 152 39.68 -8.06 1.92
N ASN A 153 40.38 -8.72 1.00
CA ASN A 153 40.50 -10.18 1.01
C ASN A 153 41.39 -10.68 2.14
N ALA A 154 42.48 -9.97 2.46
CA ALA A 154 43.35 -10.34 3.57
C ALA A 154 42.61 -10.22 4.90
N PHE A 155 41.91 -9.10 5.11
CA PHE A 155 41.08 -8.92 6.29
C PHE A 155 39.95 -9.95 6.38
N LEU A 156 39.27 -10.27 5.26
CA LEU A 156 38.25 -11.32 5.22
C LEU A 156 38.81 -12.71 5.60
N MET A 157 40.02 -13.03 5.14
CA MET A 157 40.68 -14.27 5.52
C MET A 157 40.96 -14.29 7.03
N LEU A 158 41.56 -13.23 7.58
CA LEU A 158 41.80 -13.16 9.03
C LEU A 158 40.49 -13.24 9.80
N PHE A 159 39.45 -12.51 9.40
CA PHE A 159 38.12 -12.59 10.00
C PHE A 159 37.60 -14.03 10.04
N THR A 160 37.74 -14.76 8.93
CA THR A 160 37.15 -16.10 8.84
C THR A 160 37.99 -17.18 9.52
N CYS A 161 39.32 -17.11 9.40
CA CYS A 161 40.24 -18.17 9.78
C CYS A 161 40.99 -17.89 11.11
N ALA A 162 41.14 -16.62 11.50
CA ALA A 162 41.89 -16.19 12.68
C ALA A 162 41.26 -14.92 13.31
N GLN A 163 40.03 -15.06 13.82
CA GLN A 163 39.17 -13.95 14.24
C GLN A 163 39.84 -12.98 15.24
N GLU A 164 40.62 -13.48 16.21
CA GLU A 164 41.33 -12.63 17.19
C GLU A 164 42.36 -11.70 16.52
N ARG A 165 43.11 -12.18 15.52
CA ARG A 165 44.07 -11.35 14.76
C ARG A 165 43.34 -10.26 13.98
N ALA A 166 42.19 -10.57 13.39
CA ALA A 166 41.37 -9.57 12.71
C ALA A 166 40.86 -8.47 13.67
N ILE A 167 40.44 -8.85 14.88
CA ILE A 167 39.99 -7.91 15.91
C ILE A 167 41.14 -7.01 16.37
N ASN A 168 42.33 -7.57 16.60
CA ASN A 168 43.52 -6.80 16.99
C ASN A 168 43.96 -5.82 15.89
N TYR A 169 43.91 -6.26 14.63
CA TYR A 169 44.17 -5.38 13.48
C TYR A 169 43.14 -4.24 13.39
N LEU A 170 41.85 -4.54 13.59
CA LEU A 170 40.80 -3.54 13.59
C LEU A 170 41.02 -2.48 14.69
N PHE A 171 41.32 -2.93 15.91
CA PHE A 171 41.52 -2.02 17.05
C PHE A 171 42.79 -1.19 16.99
N SER A 172 43.84 -1.65 16.31
CA SER A 172 45.04 -0.85 16.07
C SER A 172 44.83 0.25 15.02
N HIS A 173 43.74 0.21 14.25
CA HIS A 173 43.49 1.12 13.13
C HIS A 173 42.14 1.85 13.19
N VAL A 174 41.52 1.96 14.38
CA VAL A 174 40.17 2.52 14.56
C VAL A 174 39.98 3.87 13.87
N ASP A 175 40.94 4.79 14.04
CA ASP A 175 40.84 6.15 13.52
C ASP A 175 40.88 6.22 11.99
N LYS A 176 41.46 5.20 11.33
CA LYS A 176 41.62 5.13 9.87
C LYS A 176 40.47 4.40 9.16
N ILE A 177 39.58 3.74 9.91
CA ILE A 177 38.47 2.95 9.33
C ILE A 177 37.59 3.78 8.38
N PRO A 178 37.22 5.04 8.68
CA PRO A 178 36.40 5.85 7.77
C PRO A 178 37.06 6.12 6.41
N GLU A 179 38.39 6.07 6.33
CA GLU A 179 39.17 6.27 5.10
C GLU A 179 39.30 4.98 4.27
N TRP A 180 38.92 3.83 4.82
CA TRP A 180 39.01 2.55 4.12
C TRP A 180 37.98 2.45 2.98
N GLY A 181 38.29 1.64 1.96
CA GLY A 181 37.35 1.38 0.88
C GLY A 181 36.06 0.73 1.40
N GLU A 182 34.93 1.09 0.79
CA GLU A 182 33.59 0.60 1.10
C GLU A 182 33.54 -0.93 1.32
N GLN A 183 34.15 -1.70 0.41
CA GLN A 183 34.13 -3.16 0.49
C GLN A 183 34.80 -3.71 1.76
N LEU A 184 35.83 -3.02 2.27
CA LEU A 184 36.50 -3.41 3.51
C LEU A 184 35.65 -3.00 4.72
N GLN A 185 35.06 -1.79 4.70
CA GLN A 185 34.13 -1.33 5.75
C GLN A 185 32.93 -2.28 5.92
N MET A 186 32.39 -2.82 4.81
CA MET A 186 31.31 -3.81 4.85
C MET A 186 31.73 -5.12 5.54
N VAL A 187 32.94 -5.61 5.29
CA VAL A 187 33.47 -6.81 5.96
C VAL A 187 33.72 -6.53 7.45
N VAL A 188 34.16 -5.32 7.80
CA VAL A 188 34.29 -4.89 9.20
C VAL A 188 32.93 -4.93 9.91
N LEU A 189 31.86 -4.42 9.31
CA LEU A 189 30.51 -4.48 9.88
C LEU A 189 30.02 -5.93 10.05
N GLU A 190 30.34 -6.83 9.11
CA GLU A 190 30.05 -8.25 9.23
C GLU A 190 30.80 -8.91 10.39
N LEU A 191 32.10 -8.62 10.55
CA LEU A 191 32.90 -9.05 11.69
C LEU A 191 32.28 -8.56 13.00
N ILE A 192 31.96 -7.27 13.11
CA ILE A 192 31.38 -6.69 14.34
C ILE A 192 30.06 -7.38 14.70
N ARG A 193 29.17 -7.62 13.73
CA ARG A 193 27.91 -8.34 13.96
C ARG A 193 28.15 -9.77 14.47
N LYS A 194 29.12 -10.48 13.90
CA LYS A 194 29.45 -11.85 14.31
C LYS A 194 30.04 -11.89 15.72
N VAL A 195 31.03 -11.06 16.00
CA VAL A 195 31.74 -11.02 17.29
C VAL A 195 30.80 -10.63 18.42
N CYS A 196 29.98 -9.60 18.24
CA CYS A 196 29.05 -9.13 19.27
C CYS A 196 27.93 -10.13 19.61
N ARG A 197 27.66 -11.12 18.76
CA ARG A 197 26.72 -12.22 19.08
C ARG A 197 27.37 -13.28 19.97
N THR A 198 28.68 -13.46 19.85
CA THR A 198 29.43 -14.52 20.56
C THR A 198 30.05 -14.02 21.87
N ASP A 199 30.54 -12.78 21.90
CA ASP A 199 31.33 -12.24 23.01
C ASP A 199 30.49 -11.31 23.92
N LYS A 200 30.37 -11.65 25.22
CA LYS A 200 29.46 -11.00 26.19
C LYS A 200 30.06 -9.76 26.86
N GLY A 201 30.34 -8.72 26.07
CA GLY A 201 30.20 -7.33 26.53
C GLY A 201 31.45 -6.47 26.74
N GLU A 202 32.66 -7.02 26.93
CA GLU A 202 33.84 -6.19 27.28
C GLU A 202 34.25 -5.20 26.17
N LYS A 203 34.22 -5.65 24.91
CA LYS A 203 34.65 -4.85 23.74
C LYS A 203 33.50 -4.10 23.05
N LYS A 204 32.26 -4.25 23.53
CA LYS A 204 31.04 -3.75 22.88
C LYS A 204 31.05 -2.22 22.67
N GLY A 205 31.55 -1.47 23.66
CA GLY A 205 31.65 -0.01 23.56
C GLY A 205 32.52 0.44 22.39
N LYS A 206 33.69 -0.19 22.19
CA LYS A 206 34.61 0.14 21.09
C LYS A 206 33.98 -0.13 19.72
N TYR A 207 33.24 -1.24 19.59
CA TYR A 207 32.53 -1.54 18.34
C TYR A 207 31.42 -0.53 18.03
N ILE A 208 30.67 -0.08 19.04
CA ILE A 208 29.66 0.97 18.87
C ILE A 208 30.31 2.28 18.43
N THR A 209 31.46 2.66 18.99
CA THR A 209 32.21 3.85 18.56
C THR A 209 32.61 3.77 17.08
N ILE A 210 33.09 2.61 16.62
CA ILE A 210 33.42 2.37 15.20
C ILE A 210 32.17 2.55 14.32
N ILE A 211 31.04 1.95 14.70
CA ILE A 211 29.79 2.04 13.93
C ILE A 211 29.31 3.50 13.85
N ILE A 212 29.35 4.24 14.97
CA ILE A 212 28.94 5.66 15.00
C ILE A 212 29.85 6.50 14.09
N SER A 213 31.16 6.23 14.06
CA SER A 213 32.08 6.91 13.14
C SER A 213 31.71 6.64 11.68
N LEU A 214 31.34 5.39 11.35
CA LEU A 214 30.93 4.99 10.00
C LEU A 214 29.54 5.48 9.57
N LEU A 215 28.70 5.99 10.48
CA LEU A 215 27.43 6.64 10.09
C LEU A 215 27.65 7.89 9.24
N ASN A 216 28.84 8.49 9.29
CA ASN A 216 29.23 9.64 8.46
C ASN A 216 30.05 9.24 7.23
N ALA A 217 30.10 7.96 6.87
CA ALA A 217 30.80 7.50 5.68
C ALA A 217 30.17 8.05 4.39
N THR A 218 30.97 8.12 3.32
CA THR A 218 30.52 8.64 2.02
C THR A 218 29.60 7.66 1.27
N SER A 219 29.75 6.35 1.48
CA SER A 219 28.89 5.34 0.84
C SER A 219 27.56 5.19 1.58
N SER A 220 26.47 5.37 0.83
CA SER A 220 25.11 5.16 1.33
C SER A 220 24.84 3.71 1.75
N ALA A 221 25.50 2.72 1.13
CA ALA A 221 25.34 1.31 1.49
C ALA A 221 25.98 1.01 2.86
N VAL A 222 27.18 1.56 3.11
CA VAL A 222 27.85 1.45 4.42
C VAL A 222 27.01 2.12 5.49
N VAL A 223 26.55 3.33 5.23
CA VAL A 223 25.72 4.11 6.17
C VAL A 223 24.42 3.38 6.51
N TYR A 224 23.75 2.78 5.51
CA TYR A 224 22.55 1.96 5.70
C TYR A 224 22.81 0.72 6.57
N GLU A 225 23.86 -0.05 6.28
CA GLU A 225 24.22 -1.24 7.07
C GLU A 225 24.72 -0.86 8.48
N CYS A 226 25.38 0.28 8.64
CA CYS A 226 25.79 0.80 9.96
C CYS A 226 24.58 1.10 10.84
N ALA A 227 23.57 1.79 10.30
CA ALA A 227 22.34 2.09 11.04
C ALA A 227 21.63 0.79 11.48
N GLY A 228 21.52 -0.20 10.59
CA GLY A 228 20.91 -1.50 10.91
C GLY A 228 21.70 -2.28 11.95
N THR A 229 23.03 -2.28 11.81
CA THR A 229 23.93 -2.91 12.77
C THR A 229 23.84 -2.23 14.14
N LEU A 230 23.78 -0.90 14.19
CA LEU A 230 23.66 -0.13 15.43
C LEU A 230 22.39 -0.49 16.20
N VAL A 231 21.25 -0.54 15.51
CA VAL A 231 19.95 -0.92 16.08
C VAL A 231 19.98 -2.36 16.59
N SER A 232 20.63 -3.28 15.87
CA SER A 232 20.73 -4.68 16.30
C SER A 232 21.60 -4.88 17.54
N LEU A 233 22.54 -3.96 17.81
CA LEU A 233 23.51 -4.10 18.90
C LEU A 233 23.15 -3.26 20.14
N SER A 234 22.39 -2.18 19.98
CA SER A 234 22.10 -1.23 21.04
C SER A 234 20.63 -0.80 21.04
N SER A 235 19.96 -0.98 22.17
CA SER A 235 18.62 -0.45 22.46
C SER A 235 18.65 0.94 23.11
N ALA A 236 19.83 1.53 23.29
CA ALA A 236 19.95 2.86 23.90
C ALA A 236 19.26 3.92 23.02
N PRO A 237 18.43 4.81 23.59
CA PRO A 237 17.66 5.79 22.81
C PRO A 237 18.52 6.69 21.91
N THR A 238 19.73 7.05 22.35
CA THR A 238 20.68 7.86 21.58
C THR A 238 21.15 7.13 20.31
N ALA A 239 21.41 5.83 20.40
CA ALA A 239 21.84 5.00 19.28
C ALA A 239 20.71 4.79 18.27
N ILE A 240 19.50 4.50 18.76
CA ILE A 240 18.31 4.34 17.91
C ILE A 240 17.98 5.66 17.20
N LYS A 241 18.04 6.79 17.90
CA LYS A 241 17.82 8.12 17.30
C LYS A 241 18.85 8.43 16.22
N ALA A 242 20.12 8.10 16.44
CA ALA A 242 21.16 8.24 15.42
C ALA A 242 20.85 7.40 14.16
N ALA A 243 20.51 6.13 14.34
CA ALA A 243 20.17 5.24 13.22
C ALA A 243 18.91 5.72 12.46
N ALA A 244 17.88 6.16 13.18
CA ALA A 244 16.66 6.67 12.58
C ALA A 244 16.93 7.97 11.78
N ASN A 245 17.74 8.90 12.32
CA ASN A 245 18.21 10.10 11.60
C ASN A 245 18.93 9.74 10.31
N THR A 246 19.82 8.75 10.36
CA THR A 246 20.53 8.24 9.18
C THR A 246 19.55 7.70 8.12
N TYR A 247 18.57 6.89 8.52
CA TYR A 247 17.53 6.43 7.59
C TYR A 247 16.70 7.58 7.00
N GLY A 248 16.33 8.58 7.81
CA GLY A 248 15.65 9.78 7.32
C GLY A 248 16.47 10.56 6.28
N GLN A 249 17.78 10.71 6.50
CA GLN A 249 18.69 11.33 5.53
C GLN A 249 18.81 10.51 4.23
N LEU A 250 18.89 9.18 4.33
CA LEU A 250 18.91 8.30 3.16
C LEU A 250 17.61 8.38 2.36
N LEU A 251 16.46 8.46 3.04
CA LEU A 251 15.15 8.58 2.40
C LEU A 251 15.04 9.84 1.51
N LEU A 252 15.70 10.93 1.91
CA LEU A 252 15.67 12.21 1.20
C LEU A 252 16.78 12.36 0.17
N SER A 253 17.98 11.86 0.46
CA SER A 253 19.16 12.01 -0.41
C SER A 253 19.17 11.08 -1.60
N GLN A 254 18.64 9.86 -1.47
CA GLN A 254 18.69 8.85 -2.53
C GLN A 254 17.70 9.18 -3.65
N SER A 255 18.05 8.86 -4.89
CA SER A 255 17.17 9.03 -6.05
C SER A 255 16.42 7.74 -6.42
N ASP A 256 16.97 6.57 -6.10
CA ASP A 256 16.36 5.27 -6.43
C ASP A 256 15.15 4.99 -5.53
N ASN A 257 14.01 4.73 -6.16
CA ASN A 257 12.76 4.40 -5.47
C ASN A 257 12.88 3.09 -4.67
N ASN A 258 13.62 2.10 -5.17
CA ASN A 258 13.80 0.82 -4.48
C ASN A 258 14.53 1.01 -3.15
N VAL A 259 15.56 1.85 -3.15
CA VAL A 259 16.32 2.18 -1.93
C VAL A 259 15.41 2.89 -0.93
N LYS A 260 14.60 3.86 -1.37
CA LYS A 260 13.64 4.55 -0.50
C LYS A 260 12.61 3.59 0.10
N LEU A 261 12.10 2.65 -0.69
CA LEU A 261 11.15 1.65 -0.20
C LEU A 261 11.77 0.75 0.88
N ILE A 262 13.01 0.28 0.67
CA ILE A 262 13.76 -0.50 1.66
C ILE A 262 14.00 0.30 2.94
N VAL A 263 14.37 1.58 2.83
CA VAL A 263 14.56 2.47 3.98
C VAL A 263 13.23 2.67 4.73
N LEU A 264 12.11 2.84 4.03
CA LEU A 264 10.79 2.93 4.64
C LEU A 264 10.39 1.63 5.36
N ASP A 265 10.79 0.45 4.88
CA ASP A 265 10.58 -0.81 5.63
C ASP A 265 11.34 -0.78 6.96
N ARG A 266 12.60 -0.34 6.94
CA ARG A 266 13.39 -0.20 8.17
C ARG A 266 12.82 0.82 9.14
N LEU A 267 12.30 1.94 8.65
CA LEU A 267 11.60 2.93 9.49
C LEU A 267 10.29 2.37 10.08
N GLN A 268 9.57 1.53 9.34
CA GLN A 268 8.37 0.85 9.83
C GLN A 268 8.72 -0.19 10.92
N GLU A 269 9.81 -0.94 10.76
CA GLU A 269 10.34 -1.86 11.80
C GLU A 269 10.81 -1.09 13.05
N LEU A 270 11.45 0.06 12.87
CA LEU A 270 11.83 0.94 13.98
C LEU A 270 10.61 1.52 14.69
N LYS A 271 9.55 1.86 13.95
CA LYS A 271 8.28 2.34 14.51
C LYS A 271 7.62 1.31 15.42
N SER A 272 7.63 0.03 15.03
CA SER A 272 7.03 -1.04 15.85
C SER A 272 7.83 -1.36 17.11
N SER A 273 9.16 -1.17 17.06
CA SER A 273 10.06 -1.49 18.17
C SER A 273 10.33 -0.31 19.12
N HIS A 274 10.41 0.91 18.58
CA HIS A 274 10.84 2.13 19.28
C HIS A 274 9.96 3.34 18.92
N ARG A 275 8.65 3.23 19.18
CA ARG A 275 7.63 4.24 18.84
C ARG A 275 7.99 5.64 19.32
N GLU A 276 8.42 5.81 20.57
CA GLU A 276 8.64 7.13 21.18
C GLU A 276 9.70 7.95 20.42
N ILE A 277 10.79 7.32 19.99
CA ILE A 277 11.86 7.97 19.24
C ILE A 277 11.37 8.33 17.83
N MET A 278 10.56 7.46 17.23
CA MET A 278 9.99 7.71 15.91
C MET A 278 9.00 8.88 15.89
N VAL A 279 8.33 9.18 17.02
CA VAL A 279 7.45 10.36 17.14
C VAL A 279 8.24 11.68 16.94
N ASP A 280 9.47 11.77 17.43
CA ASP A 280 10.35 12.94 17.22
C ASP A 280 10.73 13.12 15.73
N MET A 281 10.74 12.03 14.97
CA MET A 281 11.22 11.96 13.58
C MET A 281 10.12 12.09 12.52
N VAL A 282 8.87 12.21 12.94
CA VAL A 282 7.69 12.23 12.06
C VAL A 282 7.82 13.26 10.95
N MET A 283 8.27 14.48 11.27
CA MET A 283 8.41 15.54 10.27
C MET A 283 9.49 15.25 9.23
N ASP A 284 10.56 14.54 9.60
CA ASP A 284 11.62 14.13 8.67
C ASP A 284 11.12 13.06 7.70
N VAL A 285 10.35 12.08 8.21
CA VAL A 285 9.73 11.05 7.38
C VAL A 285 8.66 11.66 6.46
N LEU A 286 7.88 12.63 6.94
CA LEU A 286 6.82 13.30 6.18
C LEU A 286 7.35 14.02 4.94
N ARG A 287 8.61 14.49 4.97
CA ARG A 287 9.25 15.11 3.79
C ARG A 287 9.32 14.16 2.59
N ALA A 288 9.24 12.83 2.79
CA ALA A 288 9.24 11.85 1.71
C ALA A 288 8.00 11.93 0.79
N LEU A 289 6.92 12.62 1.19
CA LEU A 289 5.75 12.89 0.35
C LEU A 289 6.08 13.67 -0.93
N SER A 290 7.20 14.42 -0.92
CA SER A 290 7.69 15.12 -2.12
C SER A 290 8.11 14.18 -3.24
N SER A 291 8.30 12.89 -2.96
CA SER A 291 8.57 11.86 -3.97
C SER A 291 7.42 11.78 -4.97
N PRO A 292 7.66 11.64 -6.29
CA PRO A 292 6.59 11.44 -7.27
C PRO A 292 5.97 10.04 -7.24
N ASN A 293 6.62 9.06 -6.61
CA ASN A 293 6.15 7.67 -6.57
C ASN A 293 5.03 7.48 -5.52
N LEU A 294 3.94 6.83 -5.94
CA LEU A 294 2.74 6.62 -5.10
C LEU A 294 2.96 5.62 -3.96
N ASP A 295 3.74 4.56 -4.17
CA ASP A 295 4.02 3.56 -3.13
C ASP A 295 4.82 4.17 -1.97
N ILE A 296 5.80 5.02 -2.28
CA ILE A 296 6.56 5.80 -1.30
C ILE A 296 5.62 6.71 -0.51
N ARG A 297 4.72 7.44 -1.19
CA ARG A 297 3.73 8.31 -0.54
C ARG A 297 2.80 7.51 0.37
N ARG A 298 2.30 6.37 -0.08
CA ARG A 298 1.39 5.49 0.67
C ARG A 298 2.03 5.02 1.95
N LYS A 299 3.20 4.40 1.83
CA LYS A 299 3.94 3.85 2.97
C LYS A 299 4.39 4.95 3.94
N THR A 300 4.73 6.14 3.42
CA THR A 300 4.99 7.32 4.25
C THR A 300 3.74 7.69 5.06
N LEU A 301 2.57 7.85 4.43
CA LEU A 301 1.33 8.16 5.14
C LEU A 301 0.97 7.09 6.18
N ASP A 302 1.15 5.81 5.87
CA ASP A 302 0.88 4.71 6.80
C ASP A 302 1.76 4.80 8.07
N ILE A 303 3.05 5.08 7.92
CA ILE A 303 3.97 5.30 9.06
C ILE A 303 3.53 6.52 9.87
N ILE A 304 3.21 7.63 9.19
CA ILE A 304 2.88 8.91 9.84
C ILE A 304 1.56 8.81 10.61
N LEU A 305 0.51 8.25 10.02
CA LEU A 305 -0.83 8.13 10.62
C LEU A 305 -0.82 7.30 11.92
N ASP A 306 0.14 6.38 12.05
CA ASP A 306 0.37 5.63 13.28
C ASP A 306 1.12 6.43 14.34
N LEU A 307 1.99 7.37 13.96
CA LEU A 307 2.84 8.16 14.87
C LEU A 307 2.23 9.50 15.31
N ILE A 308 0.97 9.77 14.95
CA ILE A 308 0.29 11.01 15.33
C ILE A 308 0.01 11.05 16.83
N THR A 309 0.25 12.23 17.41
CA THR A 309 -0.03 12.58 18.81
C THR A 309 -0.66 13.97 18.86
N ALA A 310 -1.27 14.33 20.00
CA ALA A 310 -1.83 15.67 20.20
C ALA A 310 -0.78 16.79 20.06
N ARG A 311 0.52 16.47 20.22
CA ARG A 311 1.62 17.44 20.11
C ARG A 311 2.00 17.77 18.67
N ASN A 312 1.96 16.78 17.77
CA ASN A 312 2.46 16.94 16.39
C ASN A 312 1.34 17.09 15.34
N VAL A 313 0.08 16.80 15.68
CA VAL A 313 -1.04 16.77 14.72
C VAL A 313 -1.21 18.08 13.95
N ASN A 314 -1.04 19.22 14.62
CA ASN A 314 -1.20 20.53 13.97
C ASN A 314 -0.18 20.73 12.84
N GLU A 315 1.09 20.41 13.07
CA GLU A 315 2.14 20.55 12.05
C GLU A 315 1.94 19.57 10.89
N ILE A 316 1.61 18.32 11.18
CA ILE A 316 1.35 17.28 10.17
C ILE A 316 0.19 17.71 9.28
N VAL A 317 -0.93 18.13 9.86
CA VAL A 317 -2.11 18.54 9.07
C VAL A 317 -1.83 19.79 8.26
N GLN A 318 -1.07 20.77 8.78
CA GLN A 318 -0.66 21.93 7.97
C GLN A 318 0.19 21.53 6.76
N MET A 319 1.07 20.54 6.90
CA MET A 319 1.84 20.01 5.77
C MET A 319 0.94 19.25 4.78
N LEU A 320 0.02 18.40 5.26
CA LEU A 320 -0.95 17.70 4.41
C LEU A 320 -1.85 18.69 3.65
N LYS A 321 -2.29 19.78 4.28
CA LYS A 321 -3.04 20.85 3.61
C LYS A 321 -2.24 21.47 2.46
N LYS A 322 -0.95 21.76 2.68
CA LYS A 322 -0.07 22.29 1.63
C LYS A 322 0.05 21.30 0.46
N GLU A 323 0.19 20.01 0.75
CA GLU A 323 0.24 18.96 -0.29
C GLU A 323 -1.09 18.87 -1.06
N VAL A 324 -2.25 18.94 -0.38
CA VAL A 324 -3.57 18.95 -1.02
C VAL A 324 -3.72 20.14 -1.97
N VAL A 325 -3.35 21.35 -1.54
CA VAL A 325 -3.42 22.55 -2.39
C VAL A 325 -2.52 22.43 -3.62
N LYS A 326 -1.32 21.83 -3.50
CA LYS A 326 -0.47 21.56 -4.66
C LYS A 326 -1.14 20.65 -5.70
N THR A 327 -2.05 19.76 -5.28
CA THR A 327 -2.80 18.92 -6.22
C THR A 327 -3.88 19.67 -6.99
N GLN A 328 -4.17 20.94 -6.65
CA GLN A 328 -5.12 21.81 -7.36
C GLN A 328 -4.45 22.61 -8.49
N SER A 329 -3.17 22.95 -8.36
CA SER A 329 -2.49 23.98 -9.18
C SER A 329 -1.79 23.51 -10.48
N GLY A 330 -1.90 22.24 -10.91
CA GLY A 330 -1.27 21.85 -12.18
C GLY A 330 -1.53 20.43 -12.67
N GLU A 331 -1.70 20.32 -14.00
CA GLU A 331 -1.49 19.22 -15.00
C GLU A 331 -1.35 17.75 -14.56
N LEU A 332 -1.88 17.36 -13.41
CA LEU A 332 -1.75 16.03 -12.85
C LEU A 332 -3.12 15.36 -12.77
N GLU A 333 -3.71 15.11 -13.94
CA GLU A 333 -4.83 14.16 -14.07
C GLU A 333 -4.47 12.77 -13.50
N LYS A 334 -3.18 12.46 -13.35
CA LYS A 334 -2.66 11.25 -12.68
C LYS A 334 -2.61 11.30 -11.14
N ASN A 335 -2.92 12.44 -10.50
CA ASN A 335 -2.87 12.59 -9.05
C ASN A 335 -4.21 12.36 -8.33
N GLY A 336 -5.26 11.90 -9.02
CA GLY A 336 -6.55 11.60 -8.38
C GLY A 336 -6.39 10.64 -7.19
N GLU A 337 -5.57 9.60 -7.33
CA GLU A 337 -5.29 8.63 -6.26
C GLU A 337 -4.46 9.26 -5.12
N TYR A 338 -3.44 10.06 -5.43
CA TYR A 338 -2.65 10.75 -4.39
C TYR A 338 -3.51 11.73 -3.59
N ARG A 339 -4.36 12.50 -4.27
CA ARG A 339 -5.30 13.41 -3.62
C ARG A 339 -6.26 12.66 -2.71
N GLN A 340 -6.82 11.54 -3.17
CA GLN A 340 -7.67 10.69 -2.34
C GLN A 340 -6.93 10.23 -1.07
N MET A 341 -5.70 9.76 -1.20
CA MET A 341 -4.88 9.34 -0.05
C MET A 341 -4.64 10.48 0.95
N LEU A 342 -4.38 11.70 0.47
CA LEU A 342 -4.22 12.87 1.34
C LEU A 342 -5.53 13.24 2.05
N ILE A 343 -6.67 13.20 1.35
CA ILE A 343 -7.99 13.47 1.94
C ILE A 343 -8.30 12.44 3.03
N GLN A 344 -8.09 11.15 2.76
CA GLN A 344 -8.28 10.07 3.74
C GLN A 344 -7.36 10.21 4.96
N ALA A 345 -6.12 10.63 4.76
CA ALA A 345 -5.19 10.91 5.84
C ALA A 345 -5.67 12.08 6.70
N ILE A 346 -6.12 13.19 6.10
CA ILE A 346 -6.67 14.35 6.82
C ILE A 346 -7.96 13.98 7.57
N HIS A 347 -8.85 13.21 6.93
CA HIS A 347 -10.08 12.69 7.55
C HIS A 347 -9.74 11.88 8.80
N SER A 348 -8.79 10.94 8.70
CA SER A 348 -8.32 10.14 9.83
C SER A 348 -7.75 10.99 10.96
N CYS A 349 -7.02 12.07 10.63
CA CYS A 349 -6.50 13.01 11.63
C CYS A 349 -7.64 13.77 12.34
N ALA A 350 -8.62 14.27 11.60
CA ALA A 350 -9.71 15.08 12.12
C ALA A 350 -10.73 14.27 12.96
N ILE A 351 -10.92 12.97 12.67
CA ILE A 351 -11.68 12.08 13.56
C ILE A 351 -10.94 11.87 14.89
N LYS A 352 -9.65 11.53 14.82
CA LYS A 352 -8.84 11.25 16.02
C LYS A 352 -8.64 12.51 16.89
N PHE A 353 -8.55 13.68 16.26
CA PHE A 353 -8.30 14.97 16.91
C PHE A 353 -9.31 16.01 16.43
N PRO A 354 -10.50 16.11 17.08
CA PRO A 354 -11.60 16.98 16.65
C PRO A 354 -11.23 18.47 16.56
N GLU A 355 -10.25 18.92 17.35
CA GLU A 355 -9.75 20.31 17.37
C GLU A 355 -9.29 20.77 15.97
N VAL A 356 -8.70 19.86 15.19
CA VAL A 356 -8.12 20.17 13.88
C VAL A 356 -9.19 20.26 12.79
N ALA A 357 -10.37 19.65 12.99
CA ALA A 357 -11.46 19.60 12.00
C ALA A 357 -11.87 21.00 11.51
N SER A 358 -11.91 21.98 12.43
CA SER A 358 -12.22 23.38 12.13
C SER A 358 -11.29 24.01 11.08
N THR A 359 -10.04 23.54 11.00
CA THR A 359 -9.03 24.11 10.11
C THR A 359 -9.02 23.48 8.72
N VAL A 360 -9.62 22.29 8.56
CA VAL A 360 -9.57 21.49 7.32
C VAL A 360 -10.92 21.37 6.62
N VAL A 361 -12.04 21.47 7.34
CA VAL A 361 -13.37 21.15 6.78
C VAL A 361 -13.71 21.98 5.55
N HIS A 362 -13.51 23.30 5.58
CA HIS A 362 -13.82 24.16 4.45
C HIS A 362 -12.92 23.92 3.24
N LEU A 363 -11.63 23.63 3.47
CA LEU A 363 -10.70 23.28 2.38
C LEU A 363 -11.13 21.97 1.70
N LEU A 364 -11.56 20.98 2.48
CA LEU A 364 -11.99 19.70 1.92
C LEU A 364 -13.31 19.82 1.16
N MET A 365 -14.22 20.68 1.61
CA MET A 365 -15.49 20.92 0.91
C MET A 365 -15.33 21.44 -0.52
N ASP A 366 -14.23 22.13 -0.83
CA ASP A 366 -13.93 22.57 -2.21
C ASP A 366 -13.74 21.38 -3.19
N PHE A 367 -13.51 20.17 -2.67
CA PHE A 367 -13.37 18.93 -3.45
C PHE A 367 -14.68 18.14 -3.58
N LEU A 368 -15.82 18.65 -3.11
CA LEU A 368 -17.13 18.01 -3.33
C LEU A 368 -17.53 17.98 -4.82
N GLY A 369 -17.03 18.94 -5.61
CA GLY A 369 -17.20 19.01 -7.07
C GLY A 369 -16.04 18.41 -7.87
N ASP A 370 -15.12 17.68 -7.23
CA ASP A 370 -13.94 17.12 -7.88
C ASP A 370 -14.30 16.09 -8.98
N SER A 371 -13.47 16.00 -10.03
CA SER A 371 -13.64 15.02 -11.11
C SER A 371 -13.40 13.60 -10.62
N ASN A 372 -12.54 13.42 -9.61
CA ASN A 372 -12.37 12.13 -8.95
C ASN A 372 -13.52 11.84 -7.98
N ILE A 373 -14.50 11.04 -8.45
CA ILE A 373 -15.68 10.63 -7.68
C ILE A 373 -15.30 10.00 -6.33
N ALA A 374 -14.23 9.20 -6.27
CA ALA A 374 -13.81 8.55 -5.04
C ALA A 374 -13.35 9.56 -3.97
N SER A 375 -12.62 10.60 -4.38
CA SER A 375 -12.22 11.70 -3.49
C SER A 375 -13.44 12.47 -2.99
N ALA A 376 -14.38 12.81 -3.88
CA ALA A 376 -15.59 13.55 -3.51
C ALA A 376 -16.50 12.73 -2.56
N ILE A 377 -16.57 11.41 -2.72
CA ILE A 377 -17.27 10.51 -1.80
C ILE A 377 -16.62 10.53 -0.41
N ASP A 378 -15.29 10.41 -0.33
CA ASP A 378 -14.58 10.46 0.95
C ASP A 378 -14.81 11.81 1.66
N VAL A 379 -14.82 12.92 0.91
CA VAL A 379 -15.12 14.26 1.44
C VAL A 379 -16.55 14.35 2.00
N VAL A 380 -17.58 13.89 1.27
CA VAL A 380 -18.96 14.00 1.79
C VAL A 380 -19.19 13.12 3.01
N ILE A 381 -18.58 11.94 3.06
CA ILE A 381 -18.61 11.07 4.25
C ILE A 381 -17.91 11.76 5.43
N PHE A 382 -16.76 12.39 5.19
CA PHE A 382 -16.05 13.17 6.20
C PHE A 382 -16.91 14.32 6.75
N VAL A 383 -17.49 15.14 5.87
CA VAL A 383 -18.35 16.27 6.29
C VAL A 383 -19.55 15.76 7.11
N ARG A 384 -20.14 14.63 6.69
CA ARG A 384 -21.26 13.97 7.39
C ARG A 384 -20.90 13.53 8.82
N GLU A 385 -19.67 13.09 9.04
CA GLU A 385 -19.16 12.68 10.36
C GLU A 385 -18.76 13.89 11.22
N ILE A 386 -18.15 14.92 10.62
CA ILE A 386 -17.73 16.15 11.33
C ILE A 386 -18.91 16.99 11.79
N ILE A 387 -19.97 17.10 10.98
CA ILE A 387 -21.13 17.92 11.36
C ILE A 387 -21.83 17.39 12.62
N GLU A 388 -21.79 16.07 12.85
CA GLU A 388 -22.34 15.47 14.06
C GLU A 388 -21.39 15.62 15.25
N THR A 389 -20.10 15.31 15.05
CA THR A 389 -19.08 15.34 16.12
C THR A 389 -18.71 16.75 16.58
N ASN A 390 -18.85 17.77 15.73
CA ASN A 390 -18.49 19.16 16.03
C ASN A 390 -19.68 20.12 15.86
N PRO A 391 -20.54 20.28 16.88
CA PRO A 391 -21.74 21.11 16.79
C PRO A 391 -21.49 22.58 16.44
N LYS A 392 -20.32 23.13 16.83
CA LYS A 392 -19.95 24.53 16.58
C LYS A 392 -19.77 24.86 15.09
N LEU A 393 -19.47 23.86 14.26
CA LEU A 393 -19.21 24.05 12.84
C LEU A 393 -20.47 23.85 11.98
N ARG A 394 -21.59 23.41 12.56
CA ARG A 394 -22.81 23.01 11.82
C ARG A 394 -23.31 24.08 10.88
N VAL A 395 -23.56 25.28 11.40
CA VAL A 395 -24.08 26.42 10.61
C VAL A 395 -23.13 26.72 9.46
N SER A 396 -21.83 26.81 9.75
CA SER A 396 -20.81 27.12 8.74
C SER A 396 -20.69 26.05 7.64
N ILE A 397 -20.78 24.77 8.01
CA ILE A 397 -20.80 23.64 7.06
C ILE A 397 -22.06 23.70 6.20
N VAL A 398 -23.24 23.89 6.79
CA VAL A 398 -24.51 23.94 6.04
C VAL A 398 -24.49 25.11 5.05
N THR A 399 -24.12 26.32 5.48
CA THR A 399 -24.03 27.48 4.60
C THR A 399 -23.08 27.22 3.44
N ARG A 400 -21.86 26.75 3.71
CA ARG A 400 -20.88 26.45 2.65
C ARG A 400 -21.35 25.34 1.72
N LEU A 401 -22.03 24.33 2.25
CA LEU A 401 -22.56 23.22 1.44
C LEU A 401 -23.63 23.72 0.47
N LEU A 402 -24.55 24.57 0.93
CA LEU A 402 -25.57 25.18 0.10
C LEU A 402 -24.96 26.09 -0.98
N ASP A 403 -23.94 26.87 -0.64
CA ASP A 403 -23.22 27.72 -1.59
C ASP A 403 -22.51 26.90 -2.68
N THR A 404 -21.90 25.77 -2.32
CA THR A 404 -21.12 24.93 -3.26
C THR A 404 -21.94 23.85 -3.94
N PHE A 405 -23.21 23.67 -3.57
CA PHE A 405 -24.02 22.51 -3.98
C PHE A 405 -24.13 22.37 -5.49
N TYR A 406 -24.22 23.48 -6.23
CA TYR A 406 -24.33 23.49 -7.70
C TYR A 406 -23.10 22.92 -8.42
N GLN A 407 -21.94 22.84 -7.75
CA GLN A 407 -20.70 22.32 -8.30
C GLN A 407 -20.65 20.79 -8.29
N ILE A 408 -21.46 20.14 -7.46
CA ILE A 408 -21.44 18.69 -7.29
C ILE A 408 -22.06 18.02 -8.51
N ARG A 409 -21.27 17.19 -9.22
CA ARG A 409 -21.72 16.47 -10.42
C ARG A 409 -22.00 14.98 -10.19
N ALA A 410 -21.53 14.39 -9.09
CA ALA A 410 -21.72 12.97 -8.82
C ALA A 410 -22.98 12.72 -7.98
N ALA A 411 -23.89 11.87 -8.47
CA ALA A 411 -25.18 11.61 -7.80
C ALA A 411 -25.05 11.07 -6.38
N ARG A 412 -24.08 10.17 -6.12
CA ARG A 412 -23.81 9.66 -4.75
C ARG A 412 -23.36 10.75 -3.78
N VAL A 413 -22.59 11.72 -4.28
CA VAL A 413 -22.11 12.87 -3.48
C VAL A 413 -23.26 13.84 -3.24
N CYS A 414 -24.09 14.10 -4.25
CA CYS A 414 -25.34 14.86 -4.11
C CYS A 414 -26.26 14.24 -3.06
N ALA A 415 -26.44 12.91 -3.06
CA ALA A 415 -27.27 12.22 -2.09
C ALA A 415 -26.76 12.41 -0.65
N GLY A 416 -25.44 12.29 -0.44
CA GLY A 416 -24.81 12.57 0.85
C GLY A 416 -24.97 14.03 1.30
N ALA A 417 -24.81 14.98 0.38
CA ALA A 417 -25.00 16.40 0.63
C ALA A 417 -26.46 16.74 0.97
N LEU A 418 -27.43 16.21 0.22
CA LEU A 418 -28.86 16.37 0.46
C LEU A 418 -29.27 15.80 1.81
N TRP A 419 -28.69 14.65 2.20
CA TRP A 419 -28.91 14.09 3.53
C TRP A 419 -28.46 15.07 4.63
N ILE A 420 -27.28 15.70 4.48
CA ILE A 420 -26.79 16.70 5.43
C ILE A 420 -27.75 17.90 5.51
N VAL A 421 -28.20 18.42 4.36
CA VAL A 421 -29.16 19.53 4.29
C VAL A 421 -30.47 19.16 5.00
N GLY A 422 -31.04 18.00 4.69
CA GLY A 422 -32.30 17.54 5.29
C GLY A 422 -32.23 17.29 6.80
N GLU A 423 -31.06 16.89 7.33
CA GLU A 423 -30.86 16.58 8.75
C GLU A 423 -30.35 17.75 9.60
N TYR A 424 -29.67 18.74 9.02
CA TYR A 424 -29.02 19.80 9.79
C TYR A 424 -29.48 21.23 9.47
N CYS A 425 -30.33 21.46 8.47
CA CYS A 425 -31.07 22.73 8.37
C CYS A 425 -32.13 22.78 9.48
N LEU A 426 -31.90 23.60 10.50
CA LEU A 426 -32.75 23.66 11.71
C LEU A 426 -33.42 25.01 11.90
N SER A 427 -32.78 26.10 11.47
CA SER A 427 -33.35 27.45 11.54
C SER A 427 -34.20 27.77 10.31
N LEU A 428 -35.12 28.73 10.45
CA LEU A 428 -36.01 29.16 9.36
C LEU A 428 -35.21 29.56 8.10
N SER A 429 -34.16 30.36 8.27
CA SER A 429 -33.30 30.81 7.18
C SER A 429 -32.53 29.66 6.49
N GLU A 430 -32.07 28.66 7.23
CA GLU A 430 -31.40 27.49 6.66
C GLU A 430 -32.35 26.59 5.87
N VAL A 431 -33.59 26.41 6.36
CA VAL A 431 -34.60 25.62 5.65
C VAL A 431 -35.07 26.36 4.38
N GLU A 432 -35.24 27.68 4.45
CA GLU A 432 -35.46 28.58 3.30
C GLU A 432 -34.40 28.43 2.23
N SER A 433 -33.14 28.60 2.63
CA SER A 433 -32.01 28.47 1.72
C SER A 433 -31.93 27.06 1.15
N GLY A 434 -32.13 26.01 1.96
CA GLY A 434 -32.12 24.62 1.51
C GLY A 434 -33.18 24.31 0.43
N ILE A 435 -34.42 24.73 0.65
CA ILE A 435 -35.51 24.54 -0.33
C ILE A 435 -35.22 25.37 -1.60
N ALA A 436 -34.75 26.61 -1.46
CA ALA A 436 -34.42 27.47 -2.59
C ALA A 436 -33.28 26.89 -3.45
N THR A 437 -32.21 26.40 -2.83
CA THR A 437 -31.07 25.78 -3.53
C THR A 437 -31.50 24.52 -4.29
N ILE A 438 -32.30 23.64 -3.67
CA ILE A 438 -32.80 22.44 -4.35
C ILE A 438 -33.65 22.83 -5.57
N LYS A 439 -34.54 23.82 -5.43
CA LYS A 439 -35.36 24.32 -6.55
C LYS A 439 -34.51 24.89 -7.67
N GLN A 440 -33.54 25.75 -7.34
CA GLN A 440 -32.64 26.33 -8.33
C GLN A 440 -31.86 25.25 -9.10
N CYS A 441 -31.41 24.20 -8.41
CA CYS A 441 -30.68 23.08 -9.00
C CYS A 441 -31.54 22.15 -9.87
N LEU A 442 -32.86 22.10 -9.66
CA LEU A 442 -33.81 21.36 -10.50
C LEU A 442 -34.24 22.19 -11.73
N GLY A 443 -34.19 23.52 -11.63
CA GLY A 443 -34.62 24.44 -12.67
C GLY A 443 -36.13 24.55 -12.79
N GLU A 444 -36.60 25.09 -13.91
CA GLU A 444 -38.03 25.26 -14.16
C GLU A 444 -38.73 23.92 -14.40
N LEU A 445 -39.94 23.80 -13.84
CA LEU A 445 -40.85 22.69 -14.07
C LEU A 445 -41.85 23.07 -15.19
N PRO A 446 -42.35 22.10 -15.97
CA PRO A 446 -42.11 20.65 -15.90
C PRO A 446 -40.73 20.23 -16.43
N PHE A 447 -40.25 19.04 -16.02
CA PHE A 447 -38.94 18.53 -16.48
C PHE A 447 -38.92 18.23 -17.99
N PHE A 448 -40.09 17.95 -18.58
CA PHE A 448 -40.30 17.75 -20.00
C PHE A 448 -41.68 18.31 -20.40
N SER A 449 -41.81 18.78 -21.63
CA SER A 449 -43.09 19.14 -22.24
C SER A 449 -43.48 18.04 -23.24
N ILE A 450 -44.65 17.43 -23.06
CA ILE A 450 -45.22 16.55 -24.08
C ILE A 450 -45.61 17.45 -25.26
N THR A 451 -44.86 17.40 -26.37
CA THR A 451 -45.42 17.87 -27.64
C THR A 451 -46.51 16.89 -28.02
N GLU A 452 -47.75 17.38 -28.08
CA GLU A 452 -48.93 16.60 -28.45
C GLU A 452 -48.68 15.88 -29.78
N GLU A 453 -48.89 14.56 -29.78
CA GLU A 453 -49.07 13.80 -31.01
C GLU A 453 -50.40 14.22 -31.65
N GLY A 454 -50.35 14.89 -32.79
CA GLY A 454 -51.52 15.06 -33.66
C GLY A 454 -51.51 16.31 -34.53
N GLU A 455 -50.85 16.25 -35.69
CA GLU A 455 -51.50 16.64 -36.96
C GLU A 455 -50.71 16.15 -38.17
N VAL A 456 -51.38 15.32 -38.98
CA VAL A 456 -50.92 14.81 -40.26
C VAL A 456 -51.13 15.91 -41.30
N THR A 457 -50.03 16.46 -41.85
CA THR A 457 -50.02 16.94 -43.23
C THR A 457 -48.72 16.54 -43.90
N ASP A 458 -48.87 15.65 -44.88
CA ASP A 458 -47.88 15.20 -45.85
C ASP A 458 -47.08 16.33 -46.50
N THR A 459 -45.76 16.16 -46.61
CA THR A 459 -45.06 16.25 -47.90
C THR A 459 -43.60 15.77 -47.86
N PHE A 460 -43.34 14.74 -48.68
CA PHE A 460 -42.07 14.28 -49.28
C PHE A 460 -41.05 13.41 -48.49
N LYS A 461 -41.11 12.12 -48.86
CA LYS A 461 -40.21 10.98 -48.65
C LYS A 461 -38.71 11.27 -48.91
N LYS A 462 -37.85 10.77 -48.01
CA LYS A 462 -36.53 10.15 -48.31
C LYS A 462 -36.29 8.95 -47.34
N PRO A 463 -35.58 7.89 -47.77
CA PRO A 463 -35.58 6.57 -47.12
C PRO A 463 -34.72 6.53 -45.84
N PRO A 464 -34.93 5.52 -44.96
CA PRO A 464 -34.28 5.45 -43.65
C PRO A 464 -32.79 5.10 -43.78
N GLN A 465 -31.92 5.97 -43.26
CA GLN A 465 -30.53 5.63 -43.00
C GLN A 465 -30.42 4.90 -41.66
N GLN A 466 -29.98 3.64 -41.73
CA GLN A 466 -29.55 2.84 -40.59
C GLN A 466 -28.47 3.58 -39.80
N ALA A 467 -28.75 3.91 -38.54
CA ALA A 467 -27.71 4.29 -37.58
C ALA A 467 -26.88 3.04 -37.28
N SER A 468 -25.61 3.08 -37.70
CA SER A 468 -24.63 2.03 -37.46
C SER A 468 -24.16 2.08 -36.01
N SER A 469 -24.46 1.03 -35.25
CA SER A 469 -23.87 0.77 -33.94
C SER A 469 -22.49 0.15 -34.13
N ILE A 470 -21.43 0.94 -33.92
CA ILE A 470 -20.07 0.39 -33.80
C ILE A 470 -19.91 -0.14 -32.38
N THR A 471 -19.96 -1.46 -32.22
CA THR A 471 -19.58 -2.17 -30.99
C THR A 471 -18.11 -2.56 -31.08
N VAL A 472 -17.26 -2.00 -30.22
CA VAL A 472 -15.87 -2.49 -30.07
C VAL A 472 -15.90 -3.66 -29.09
N SER A 473 -16.04 -4.88 -29.63
CA SER A 473 -15.96 -6.13 -28.87
C SER A 473 -14.51 -6.65 -28.84
N SER A 474 -13.86 -6.65 -27.67
CA SER A 474 -12.60 -7.40 -27.47
C SER A 474 -12.91 -8.87 -27.14
N ARG A 475 -12.60 -9.79 -28.06
CA ARG A 475 -12.68 -11.25 -27.83
C ARG A 475 -11.33 -11.79 -27.34
N ARG A 476 -11.31 -12.48 -26.20
CA ARG A 476 -10.18 -13.33 -25.79
C ARG A 476 -10.61 -14.80 -25.74
N PRO A 477 -9.81 -15.75 -26.27
CA PRO A 477 -10.07 -17.17 -26.12
C PRO A 477 -9.70 -17.63 -24.70
N ALA A 478 -10.56 -18.45 -24.09
CA ALA A 478 -10.33 -19.12 -22.82
C ALA A 478 -10.51 -20.63 -23.03
N VAL A 479 -9.54 -21.44 -22.59
CA VAL A 479 -9.57 -22.91 -22.68
C VAL A 479 -10.24 -23.45 -21.41
N LEU A 480 -11.30 -24.24 -21.58
CA LEU A 480 -11.98 -24.91 -20.48
C LEU A 480 -11.15 -26.11 -20.00
N SER A 481 -11.43 -26.61 -18.79
CA SER A 481 -10.71 -27.73 -18.18
C SER A 481 -10.80 -29.06 -18.95
N ASP A 482 -11.66 -29.14 -19.97
CA ASP A 482 -11.82 -30.27 -20.88
C ASP A 482 -11.05 -30.12 -22.21
N GLY A 483 -10.27 -29.04 -22.37
CA GLY A 483 -9.46 -28.78 -23.58
C GLY A 483 -10.22 -28.12 -24.73
N THR A 484 -11.50 -27.76 -24.54
CA THR A 484 -12.29 -27.08 -25.56
C THR A 484 -12.08 -25.55 -25.50
N TYR A 485 -11.91 -24.91 -26.66
CA TYR A 485 -11.72 -23.46 -26.75
C TYR A 485 -13.07 -22.74 -26.70
N ALA A 486 -13.29 -21.90 -25.69
CA ALA A 486 -14.46 -21.02 -25.57
C ALA A 486 -14.07 -19.54 -25.71
N THR A 487 -15.00 -18.70 -26.14
CA THR A 487 -14.80 -17.24 -26.23
C THR A 487 -15.58 -16.54 -25.11
N GLN A 488 -14.90 -15.74 -24.30
CA GLN A 488 -15.56 -14.84 -23.33
C GLN A 488 -15.75 -13.46 -23.97
N ASN A 489 -17.00 -12.97 -23.96
CA ASN A 489 -17.32 -11.59 -24.28
C ASN A 489 -17.42 -10.80 -22.96
N ALA A 490 -16.52 -9.86 -22.72
CA ALA A 490 -16.66 -8.89 -21.64
C ALA A 490 -17.31 -7.61 -22.21
N ALA A 491 -18.50 -7.27 -21.72
CA ALA A 491 -19.09 -5.95 -21.99
C ALA A 491 -18.36 -4.91 -21.14
N SER A 492 -17.60 -4.02 -21.80
CA SER A 492 -17.09 -2.80 -21.16
C SER A 492 -18.19 -1.74 -21.20
N GLU A 493 -18.27 -0.91 -20.15
CA GLU A 493 -19.24 0.17 -19.99
C GLU A 493 -19.43 0.99 -21.26
N THR A 494 -20.68 1.15 -21.66
CA THR A 494 -21.07 1.88 -22.86
C THR A 494 -20.89 3.38 -22.64
N ALA A 495 -19.86 3.98 -23.26
CA ALA A 495 -19.79 5.43 -23.39
C ALA A 495 -20.86 5.88 -24.40
N PHE A 496 -21.93 6.51 -23.91
CA PHE A 496 -22.98 7.08 -24.77
C PHE A 496 -22.74 8.57 -25.00
N ALA A 497 -22.79 8.97 -26.28
CA ALA A 497 -22.89 10.38 -26.66
C ALA A 497 -24.27 10.94 -26.24
N ALA A 498 -24.28 12.15 -25.70
CA ALA A 498 -25.49 12.83 -25.25
C ALA A 498 -26.50 13.03 -26.39
N PRO A 499 -27.82 12.86 -26.15
CA PRO A 499 -28.83 13.26 -27.11
C PRO A 499 -28.77 14.77 -27.34
N THR A 500 -29.06 15.20 -28.56
CA THR A 500 -29.07 16.60 -28.99
C THR A 500 -30.13 17.38 -28.20
N MET A 501 -29.71 18.02 -27.10
CA MET A 501 -30.57 18.91 -26.32
C MET A 501 -30.56 20.32 -26.93
N VAL A 502 -31.71 20.98 -26.87
CA VAL A 502 -31.89 22.40 -27.18
C VAL A 502 -30.81 23.21 -26.42
N GLN A 503 -29.96 23.91 -27.17
CA GLN A 503 -28.94 24.79 -26.60
C GLN A 503 -29.59 25.95 -25.86
N GLY A 504 -29.78 25.78 -24.55
CA GLY A 504 -30.06 26.84 -23.60
C GLY A 504 -29.03 26.81 -22.48
N SER A 505 -28.15 27.81 -22.47
CA SER A 505 -27.28 28.30 -21.39
C SER A 505 -26.64 27.28 -20.42
N LEU A 506 -25.33 27.43 -20.19
CA LEU A 506 -24.49 26.74 -19.19
C LEU A 506 -24.90 27.00 -17.71
N SER A 507 -26.17 27.29 -17.44
CA SER A 507 -26.79 27.55 -16.14
C SER A 507 -27.87 26.54 -15.76
N SER A 508 -27.99 25.40 -16.44
CA SER A 508 -28.93 24.33 -16.08
C SER A 508 -28.40 23.54 -14.87
N GLY A 509 -29.20 23.49 -13.80
CA GLY A 509 -28.78 23.00 -12.49
C GLY A 509 -28.27 21.55 -12.47
N ASN A 510 -27.34 21.26 -11.56
CA ASN A 510 -26.68 19.96 -11.45
C ASN A 510 -27.66 18.79 -11.22
N LEU A 511 -28.66 18.96 -10.35
CA LEU A 511 -29.68 17.94 -10.11
C LEU A 511 -30.51 17.67 -11.36
N ARG A 512 -30.90 18.71 -12.11
CA ARG A 512 -31.64 18.53 -13.37
C ARG A 512 -30.88 17.64 -14.34
N SER A 513 -29.58 17.90 -14.51
CA SER A 513 -28.76 17.10 -15.43
C SER A 513 -28.71 15.62 -15.03
N LEU A 514 -28.60 15.32 -13.73
CA LEU A 514 -28.54 13.95 -13.21
C LEU A 514 -29.88 13.21 -13.30
N LEU A 515 -30.99 13.92 -13.08
CA LEU A 515 -32.33 13.35 -13.23
C LEU A 515 -32.66 13.06 -14.69
N LEU A 516 -32.27 13.96 -15.61
CA LEU A 516 -32.44 13.74 -17.05
C LEU A 516 -31.52 12.64 -17.61
N THR A 517 -30.46 12.25 -16.89
CA THR A 517 -29.70 11.03 -17.21
C THR A 517 -30.35 9.74 -16.71
N GLY A 518 -31.45 9.83 -15.95
CA GLY A 518 -32.21 8.68 -15.47
C GLY A 518 -31.82 8.16 -14.06
N ASP A 519 -31.14 8.96 -13.23
CA ASP A 519 -30.87 8.57 -11.83
C ASP A 519 -32.10 8.82 -10.94
N PHE A 520 -33.03 7.86 -10.95
CA PHE A 520 -34.26 7.94 -10.15
C PHE A 520 -34.04 7.69 -8.66
N PHE A 521 -32.93 7.04 -8.29
CA PHE A 521 -32.54 6.92 -6.90
C PHE A 521 -32.27 8.29 -6.29
N LEU A 522 -31.52 9.14 -7.01
CA LEU A 522 -31.32 10.55 -6.61
C LEU A 522 -32.65 11.30 -6.55
N ALA A 523 -33.61 11.03 -7.44
CA ALA A 523 -34.95 11.62 -7.40
C ALA A 523 -35.68 11.30 -6.09
N ALA A 524 -35.63 10.03 -5.66
CA ALA A 524 -36.19 9.61 -4.38
C ALA A 524 -35.51 10.30 -3.19
N VAL A 525 -34.18 10.48 -3.23
CA VAL A 525 -33.44 11.22 -2.19
C VAL A 525 -33.84 12.70 -2.14
N VAL A 526 -34.00 13.35 -3.29
CA VAL A 526 -34.50 14.73 -3.38
C VAL A 526 -35.91 14.84 -2.78
N ALA A 527 -36.81 13.91 -3.12
CA ALA A 527 -38.15 13.87 -2.54
C ALA A 527 -38.11 13.72 -1.01
N CYS A 528 -37.33 12.77 -0.49
CA CYS A 528 -37.17 12.56 0.95
C CYS A 528 -36.62 13.81 1.65
N THR A 529 -35.65 14.49 1.04
CA THR A 529 -35.03 15.70 1.58
C THR A 529 -36.02 16.85 1.62
N LEU A 530 -36.78 17.08 0.53
CA LEU A 530 -37.83 18.09 0.48
C LEU A 530 -38.94 17.81 1.52
N THR A 531 -39.37 16.55 1.68
CA THR A 531 -40.32 16.18 2.73
C THR A 531 -39.80 16.55 4.11
N LYS A 532 -38.54 16.21 4.44
CA LYS A 532 -37.93 16.58 5.73
C LYS A 532 -37.88 18.10 5.93
N LEU A 533 -37.46 18.85 4.91
CA LEU A 533 -37.39 20.31 4.99
C LEU A 533 -38.77 20.94 5.18
N VAL A 534 -39.81 20.45 4.50
CA VAL A 534 -41.20 20.92 4.68
C VAL A 534 -41.74 20.58 6.07
N LEU A 535 -41.49 19.38 6.58
CA LEU A 535 -41.88 19.00 7.94
C LEU A 535 -41.17 19.85 9.00
N ARG A 536 -39.89 20.19 8.79
CA ARG A 536 -39.16 21.13 9.67
C ARG A 536 -39.68 22.55 9.55
N TRP A 537 -40.00 22.98 8.33
CA TRP A 537 -40.61 24.28 8.10
C TRP A 537 -41.90 24.41 8.89
N GLU A 538 -42.72 23.36 8.97
CA GLU A 538 -43.93 23.34 9.78
C GLU A 538 -43.66 23.48 11.29
N GLU A 539 -42.53 23.00 11.80
CA GLU A 539 -42.14 23.19 13.22
C GLU A 539 -41.65 24.61 13.52
N VAL A 540 -41.00 25.27 12.55
CA VAL A 540 -40.29 26.54 12.76
C VAL A 540 -41.10 27.75 12.27
N GLN A 541 -41.96 27.59 11.25
CA GLN A 541 -42.76 28.67 10.67
C GLN A 541 -44.11 28.81 11.37
N SER A 542 -44.44 30.03 11.81
CA SER A 542 -45.73 30.31 12.46
C SER A 542 -46.92 30.39 11.47
N SER A 543 -46.65 30.80 10.23
CA SER A 543 -47.66 30.95 9.18
C SER A 543 -47.93 29.65 8.43
N LYS A 544 -49.13 29.08 8.63
CA LYS A 544 -49.61 27.91 7.88
C LYS A 544 -49.68 28.15 6.36
N VAL A 545 -49.87 29.39 5.93
CA VAL A 545 -49.97 29.73 4.49
C VAL A 545 -48.64 29.48 3.79
N GLU A 546 -47.52 29.89 4.39
CA GLU A 546 -46.19 29.68 3.82
C GLU A 546 -45.78 28.20 3.85
N VAL A 547 -46.16 27.47 4.92
CA VAL A 547 -45.97 26.01 5.00
C VAL A 547 -46.70 25.30 3.86
N ASN A 548 -47.98 25.63 3.65
CA ASN A 548 -48.80 25.05 2.59
C ASN A 548 -48.23 25.38 1.20
N LYS A 549 -47.75 26.62 0.99
CA LYS A 549 -47.09 27.02 -0.25
C LYS A 549 -45.81 26.22 -0.49
N ALA A 550 -44.99 25.97 0.54
CA ALA A 550 -43.82 25.12 0.44
C ALA A 550 -44.18 23.66 0.12
N ALA A 551 -45.19 23.11 0.82
CA ALA A 551 -45.69 21.75 0.62
C ALA A 551 -46.24 21.54 -0.80
N THR A 552 -47.08 22.45 -1.30
CA THR A 552 -47.63 22.37 -2.67
C THR A 552 -46.52 22.41 -3.72
N HIS A 553 -45.50 23.25 -3.55
CA HIS A 553 -44.36 23.24 -4.47
C HIS A 553 -43.54 21.96 -4.40
N ALA A 554 -43.32 21.39 -3.21
CA ALA A 554 -42.62 20.11 -3.06
C ALA A 554 -43.40 18.97 -3.71
N LEU A 555 -44.73 18.94 -3.54
CA LEU A 555 -45.62 17.99 -4.22
C LEU A 555 -45.56 18.14 -5.73
N LEU A 556 -45.56 19.36 -6.26
CA LEU A 556 -45.43 19.61 -7.69
C LEU A 556 -44.10 19.05 -8.24
N ILE A 557 -42.99 19.23 -7.52
CA ILE A 557 -41.68 18.66 -7.88
C ILE A 557 -41.76 17.13 -7.92
N MET A 558 -42.30 16.50 -6.87
CA MET A 558 -42.40 15.03 -6.77
C MET A 558 -43.26 14.44 -7.89
N VAL A 559 -44.43 15.03 -8.17
CA VAL A 559 -45.30 14.60 -9.27
C VAL A 559 -44.60 14.77 -10.62
N SER A 560 -43.88 15.88 -10.83
CA SER A 560 -43.10 16.09 -12.06
C SER A 560 -42.00 15.04 -12.23
N MET A 561 -41.35 14.60 -11.14
CA MET A 561 -40.35 13.52 -11.18
C MET A 561 -40.97 12.17 -11.52
N LEU A 562 -42.16 11.86 -10.98
CA LEU A 562 -42.89 10.63 -11.31
C LEU A 562 -43.32 10.61 -12.79
N GLN A 563 -43.84 11.74 -13.30
CA GLN A 563 -44.19 11.88 -14.70
C GLN A 563 -42.98 11.70 -15.61
N LEU A 564 -41.82 12.27 -15.24
CA LEU A 564 -40.57 12.07 -15.97
C LEU A 564 -40.19 10.59 -16.02
N GLY A 565 -40.28 9.89 -14.89
CA GLY A 565 -39.97 8.47 -14.78
C GLY A 565 -40.93 7.51 -15.48
N GLN A 566 -42.16 7.95 -15.75
CA GLN A 566 -43.16 7.20 -16.51
C GLN A 566 -43.17 7.57 -18.01
N SER A 567 -42.47 8.63 -18.40
CA SER A 567 -42.40 9.08 -19.79
C SER A 567 -41.50 8.17 -20.64
N SER A 568 -41.80 8.09 -21.94
CA SER A 568 -40.95 7.39 -22.92
C SER A 568 -39.68 8.17 -23.32
N VAL A 569 -39.44 9.32 -22.71
CA VAL A 569 -38.33 10.23 -23.04
C VAL A 569 -36.99 9.69 -22.54
N LEU A 570 -36.99 8.91 -21.47
CA LEU A 570 -35.79 8.33 -20.88
C LEU A 570 -35.61 6.85 -21.28
N PRO A 571 -34.36 6.38 -21.44
CA PRO A 571 -34.07 5.02 -21.91
C PRO A 571 -34.52 3.92 -20.94
N HIS A 572 -34.67 4.23 -19.65
CA HIS A 572 -35.15 3.32 -18.62
C HIS A 572 -36.26 3.97 -17.80
N PRO A 573 -37.37 3.26 -17.52
CA PRO A 573 -38.42 3.76 -16.65
C PRO A 573 -37.94 3.79 -15.19
N ILE A 574 -38.65 4.56 -14.36
CA ILE A 574 -38.42 4.61 -12.91
C ILE A 574 -38.49 3.21 -12.27
N ASP A 575 -37.53 2.92 -11.39
CA ASP A 575 -37.54 1.69 -10.61
C ASP A 575 -38.64 1.69 -9.54
N SER A 576 -39.17 0.51 -9.21
CA SER A 576 -40.30 0.36 -8.29
C SER A 576 -40.01 0.95 -6.91
N ASP A 577 -38.78 0.82 -6.42
CA ASP A 577 -38.39 1.33 -5.09
C ASP A 577 -38.38 2.86 -5.06
N SER A 578 -37.75 3.50 -6.04
CA SER A 578 -37.77 4.97 -6.18
C SER A 578 -39.20 5.50 -6.36
N TYR A 579 -40.03 4.81 -7.14
CA TYR A 579 -41.44 5.15 -7.31
C TYR A 579 -42.21 5.11 -5.98
N ASP A 580 -42.10 4.01 -5.24
CA ASP A 580 -42.79 3.82 -3.96
C ASP A 580 -42.32 4.81 -2.90
N ARG A 581 -41.03 5.16 -2.88
CA ARG A 581 -40.47 6.16 -1.96
C ARG A 581 -40.97 7.57 -2.25
N ILE A 582 -41.02 7.97 -3.52
CA ILE A 582 -41.58 9.28 -3.90
C ILE A 582 -43.08 9.32 -3.56
N LEU A 583 -43.82 8.23 -3.82
CA LEU A 583 -45.24 8.13 -3.48
C LEU A 583 -45.47 8.20 -1.97
N LEU A 584 -44.62 7.55 -1.16
CA LEU A 584 -44.65 7.68 0.29
C LEU A 584 -44.45 9.13 0.73
N CYS A 585 -43.48 9.85 0.15
CA CYS A 585 -43.25 11.26 0.43
C CYS A 585 -44.49 12.14 0.12
N ILE A 586 -45.18 11.87 -1.00
CA ILE A 586 -46.42 12.56 -1.38
C ILE A 586 -47.54 12.31 -0.36
N ARG A 587 -47.74 11.04 0.04
CA ARG A 587 -48.75 10.67 1.04
C ARG A 587 -48.49 11.35 2.39
N LEU A 588 -47.22 11.40 2.80
CA LEU A 588 -46.82 12.03 4.07
C LEU A 588 -47.05 13.53 4.09
N LEU A 589 -46.74 14.24 3.01
CA LEU A 589 -47.02 15.69 2.91
C LEU A 589 -48.52 16.00 2.81
N SER A 590 -49.33 15.03 2.39
CA SER A 590 -50.78 15.16 2.28
C SER A 590 -51.50 14.79 3.60
N ASN A 591 -50.88 14.00 4.48
CA ASN A 591 -51.43 13.59 5.77
C ASN A 591 -50.32 13.48 6.83
N THR A 592 -50.11 14.58 7.58
CA THR A 592 -49.02 14.69 8.56
C THR A 592 -49.46 14.21 9.95
N GLY A 593 -49.26 12.93 10.24
CA GLY A 593 -49.39 12.40 11.61
C GLY A 593 -48.21 12.79 12.50
N ASP A 594 -48.47 13.17 13.76
CA ASP A 594 -47.43 13.60 14.73
C ASP A 594 -46.37 12.52 15.01
N ASP A 595 -46.78 11.24 15.07
CA ASP A 595 -45.85 10.14 15.32
C ASP A 595 -44.92 9.89 14.13
N ILE A 596 -45.43 10.06 12.91
CA ILE A 596 -44.63 9.90 11.70
C ILE A 596 -43.60 11.04 11.57
N ARG A 597 -43.97 12.26 11.98
CA ARG A 597 -43.07 13.42 12.03
C ARG A 597 -41.87 13.15 12.93
N LYS A 598 -42.09 12.63 14.13
CA LYS A 598 -41.00 12.25 15.06
C LYS A 598 -40.05 11.23 14.43
N ILE A 599 -40.59 10.23 13.74
CA ILE A 599 -39.78 9.21 13.07
C ILE A 599 -38.88 9.84 11.99
N TRP A 600 -39.44 10.70 11.13
CA TRP A 600 -38.71 11.31 10.01
C TRP A 600 -37.67 12.35 10.46
N LEU A 601 -37.93 13.09 11.53
CA LEU A 601 -37.06 14.18 11.99
C LEU A 601 -36.04 13.74 13.05
N GLN A 602 -36.32 12.70 13.83
CA GLN A 602 -35.48 12.31 14.98
C GLN A 602 -34.82 10.93 14.81
N SER A 603 -35.55 9.91 14.36
CA SER A 603 -35.04 8.52 14.35
C SER A 603 -33.88 8.31 13.38
N CYS A 604 -33.88 9.00 12.23
CA CYS A 604 -32.77 8.95 11.27
C CYS A 604 -31.46 9.44 11.89
N ARG A 605 -31.48 10.62 12.51
CA ARG A 605 -30.32 11.21 13.20
C ARG A 605 -29.86 10.36 14.37
N GLN A 606 -30.78 9.88 15.21
CA GLN A 606 -30.43 9.02 16.37
C GLN A 606 -29.71 7.74 15.95
N SER A 607 -30.17 7.13 14.85
CA SER A 607 -29.53 5.92 14.29
C SER A 607 -28.12 6.21 13.80
N PHE A 608 -27.91 7.35 13.15
CA PHE A 608 -26.58 7.79 12.71
C PHE A 608 -25.63 8.06 13.89
N VAL A 609 -26.11 8.76 14.93
CA VAL A 609 -25.35 9.00 16.17
C VAL A 609 -24.92 7.69 16.81
N LYS A 610 -25.84 6.72 16.90
CA LYS A 610 -25.55 5.39 17.45
C LYS A 610 -24.46 4.69 16.63
N MET A 611 -24.57 4.68 15.30
CA MET A 611 -23.55 4.10 14.41
C MET A 611 -22.17 4.73 14.63
N LEU A 612 -22.08 6.05 14.74
CA LEU A 612 -20.81 6.75 15.00
C LEU A 612 -20.23 6.36 16.36
N SER A 613 -21.07 6.29 17.41
CA SER A 613 -20.61 5.89 18.74
C SER A 613 -20.07 4.44 18.78
N GLU A 614 -20.72 3.51 18.07
CA GLU A 614 -20.28 2.12 17.97
C GLU A 614 -19.00 1.97 17.13
N LYS A 615 -18.82 2.80 16.10
CA LYS A 615 -17.58 2.86 15.31
C LYS A 615 -16.41 3.34 16.19
N GLN A 616 -16.58 4.44 16.91
CA GLN A 616 -15.55 4.98 17.82
C GLN A 616 -15.19 4.00 18.94
N LEU A 617 -16.17 3.28 19.49
CA LEU A 617 -15.92 2.27 20.51
C LEU A 617 -15.01 1.15 19.97
N ARG A 618 -15.32 0.62 18.77
CA ARG A 618 -14.52 -0.44 18.14
C ARG A 618 -13.09 0.01 17.84
N GLU A 619 -12.91 1.20 17.28
CA GLU A 619 -11.57 1.74 17.02
C GLU A 619 -10.76 1.89 18.32
N THR A 620 -11.41 2.32 19.40
CA THR A 620 -10.78 2.41 20.73
C THR A 620 -10.40 1.04 21.29
N GLU A 621 -11.25 0.02 21.09
CA GLU A 621 -10.96 -1.37 21.49
C GLU A 621 -9.81 -1.97 20.69
N GLU A 622 -9.74 -1.72 19.38
CA GLU A 622 -8.63 -2.15 18.52
C GLU A 622 -7.31 -1.51 18.92
N LEU A 623 -7.31 -0.21 19.23
CA LEU A 623 -6.13 0.50 19.73
C LEU A 623 -5.67 -0.06 21.09
N LYS A 624 -6.60 -0.36 22.00
CA LYS A 624 -6.31 -1.01 23.29
C LYS A 624 -5.74 -2.42 23.10
N ALA A 625 -6.28 -3.20 22.16
CA ALA A 625 -5.78 -4.52 21.84
C ALA A 625 -4.35 -4.46 21.28
N LYS A 626 -4.06 -3.52 20.37
CA LYS A 626 -2.71 -3.29 19.82
C LYS A 626 -1.72 -2.84 20.90
N ALA A 627 -2.15 -2.01 21.85
CA ALA A 627 -1.31 -1.57 22.97
C ALA A 627 -1.04 -2.70 24.00
N GLN A 628 -1.96 -3.65 24.15
CA GLN A 628 -1.77 -4.83 25.01
C GLN A 628 -0.85 -5.90 24.41
N VAL A 629 -0.52 -5.82 23.12
CA VAL A 629 0.57 -6.62 22.54
C VAL A 629 1.90 -5.95 22.93
N SER A 630 2.23 -5.97 24.22
CA SER A 630 3.55 -5.61 24.71
C SER A 630 4.53 -6.73 24.39
N HIS A 631 5.65 -6.37 23.76
CA HIS A 631 6.80 -7.21 23.48
C HIS A 631 7.18 -8.07 24.68
N ALA A 632 7.00 -9.40 24.60
CA ALA A 632 7.68 -10.32 25.50
C ALA A 632 9.15 -10.38 25.09
N GLN A 633 10.07 -10.17 26.03
CA GLN A 633 11.49 -10.40 25.77
C GLN A 633 11.68 -11.92 25.56
N PRO A 634 12.61 -12.36 24.68
CA PRO A 634 12.87 -13.79 24.48
C PRO A 634 13.31 -14.53 25.76
N ASP A 635 13.70 -13.81 26.81
CA ASP A 635 14.11 -14.33 28.12
C ASP A 635 12.98 -14.27 29.20
N ASP A 636 11.79 -13.76 28.88
CA ASP A 636 10.67 -13.77 29.83
C ASP A 636 10.12 -15.20 29.96
N LEU A 637 10.23 -15.78 31.16
CA LEU A 637 9.69 -17.10 31.49
C LEU A 637 8.18 -17.11 31.19
N ILE A 638 7.76 -17.96 30.25
CA ILE A 638 6.36 -18.17 29.92
C ILE A 638 5.67 -18.79 31.14
N ASP A 639 4.84 -18.00 31.82
CA ASP A 639 4.04 -18.47 32.94
C ASP A 639 2.83 -19.25 32.41
N PHE A 640 2.97 -20.58 32.30
CA PHE A 640 2.00 -21.49 31.67
C PHE A 640 0.61 -21.53 32.35
N TYR A 641 0.46 -20.89 33.51
CA TYR A 641 -0.81 -20.86 34.24
C TYR A 641 -1.89 -20.03 33.51
N HIS A 642 -1.51 -19.03 32.71
CA HIS A 642 -2.45 -18.14 32.02
C HIS A 642 -2.94 -18.66 30.66
N LEU A 643 -2.35 -19.73 30.14
CA LEU A 643 -2.71 -20.33 28.84
C LEU A 643 -3.90 -21.30 28.90
N LYS A 644 -4.39 -21.64 30.11
CA LYS A 644 -5.52 -22.58 30.27
C LYS A 644 -6.91 -21.95 30.12
N SER A 645 -7.03 -20.61 30.04
CA SER A 645 -8.33 -19.91 29.97
C SER A 645 -8.72 -19.40 28.58
N ARG A 646 -7.84 -19.42 27.58
CA ARG A 646 -8.16 -18.97 26.22
C ARG A 646 -8.43 -20.15 25.29
N LYS A 647 -9.68 -20.62 25.27
CA LYS A 647 -10.21 -21.39 24.13
C LYS A 647 -10.12 -20.52 22.88
N VAL A 648 -9.34 -21.01 21.91
CA VAL A 648 -9.20 -20.52 20.54
C VAL A 648 -10.59 -20.28 19.94
N ARG A 649 -10.93 -19.02 19.64
CA ARG A 649 -12.07 -18.66 18.79
C ARG A 649 -11.59 -18.66 17.35
N THR A 650 -11.98 -19.67 16.59
CA THR A 650 -11.88 -19.73 15.13
C THR A 650 -12.77 -18.65 14.51
N LYS A 651 -12.22 -17.46 14.28
CA LYS A 651 -12.79 -16.43 13.40
C LYS A 651 -11.96 -16.38 12.12
N ASN A 652 -12.26 -17.26 11.16
CA ASN A 652 -11.77 -17.14 9.78
C ASN A 652 -12.86 -17.51 8.74
N LEU A 653 -14.13 -17.55 9.15
CA LEU A 653 -15.28 -17.66 8.23
C LEU A 653 -16.22 -16.44 8.27
N LEU A 654 -16.07 -15.58 9.28
CA LEU A 654 -16.86 -14.35 9.45
C LEU A 654 -16.33 -13.19 8.60
N ASP A 655 -15.03 -13.17 8.26
CA ASP A 655 -14.44 -12.07 7.48
C ASP A 655 -14.86 -12.11 6.01
N ALA A 656 -15.11 -13.29 5.43
CA ALA A 656 -15.65 -13.41 4.07
C ALA A 656 -17.15 -13.05 4.00
N ILE A 657 -17.90 -13.29 5.09
CA ILE A 657 -19.31 -12.90 5.21
C ILE A 657 -19.42 -11.39 5.47
N PHE A 658 -18.47 -10.80 6.22
CA PHE A 658 -18.54 -9.39 6.58
C PHE A 658 -18.25 -8.45 5.41
N THR A 659 -17.37 -8.81 4.46
CA THR A 659 -17.13 -8.00 3.25
C THR A 659 -18.39 -7.86 2.39
N VAL A 660 -19.25 -8.90 2.38
CA VAL A 660 -20.58 -8.84 1.75
C VAL A 660 -21.54 -7.97 2.59
N TYR A 661 -21.43 -7.98 3.92
CA TYR A 661 -22.17 -7.08 4.81
C TYR A 661 -21.73 -5.61 4.73
N THR A 662 -20.46 -5.28 4.46
CA THR A 662 -20.01 -3.88 4.31
C THR A 662 -20.46 -3.30 2.97
N VAL A 663 -20.47 -4.10 1.90
CA VAL A 663 -21.03 -3.66 0.61
C VAL A 663 -22.56 -3.52 0.70
N ALA A 664 -23.24 -4.43 1.41
CA ALA A 664 -24.68 -4.33 1.68
C ALA A 664 -25.04 -3.18 2.65
N ALA A 665 -24.22 -2.91 3.68
CA ALA A 665 -24.44 -1.84 4.64
C ALA A 665 -24.18 -0.45 4.03
N VAL A 666 -23.22 -0.33 3.11
CA VAL A 666 -22.97 0.91 2.36
C VAL A 666 -24.12 1.17 1.37
N CYS A 667 -24.72 0.14 0.77
CA CYS A 667 -25.98 0.28 0.02
C CYS A 667 -27.20 0.57 0.93
N CYS A 668 -27.28 -0.02 2.13
CA CYS A 668 -28.36 0.20 3.08
C CYS A 668 -28.35 1.58 3.75
N PHE A 669 -27.22 2.27 3.83
CA PHE A 669 -27.12 3.57 4.53
C PHE A 669 -27.23 4.80 3.61
N LEU A 670 -27.16 4.62 2.29
CA LEU A 670 -27.59 5.63 1.32
C LEU A 670 -29.12 5.61 1.10
N CYS A 671 -29.76 4.49 1.36
CA CYS A 671 -31.20 4.31 1.23
C CYS A 671 -31.89 4.48 2.58
N CYS A 672 -32.79 5.46 2.73
CA CYS A 672 -33.79 5.47 3.81
C CYS A 672 -34.74 4.27 3.68
N ASP A 673 -34.29 3.03 3.98
CA ASP A 673 -35.08 1.84 3.68
C ASP A 673 -35.07 0.76 4.78
N ILE A 674 -36.25 0.54 5.37
CA ILE A 674 -36.54 -0.48 6.38
C ILE A 674 -36.98 -1.80 5.71
N ASN A 675 -37.42 -1.79 4.45
CA ASN A 675 -37.98 -2.97 3.78
C ASN A 675 -36.92 -3.83 3.06
N LEU A 676 -35.79 -3.24 2.64
CA LEU A 676 -34.66 -4.01 2.11
C LEU A 676 -34.00 -4.89 3.19
N CYS A 677 -34.03 -4.45 4.46
CA CYS A 677 -33.66 -5.26 5.61
C CYS A 677 -34.56 -6.50 5.75
N ILE A 678 -35.86 -6.38 5.47
CA ILE A 678 -36.80 -7.51 5.58
C ILE A 678 -36.51 -8.53 4.47
N MET A 679 -36.37 -8.11 3.21
CA MET A 679 -36.12 -9.05 2.09
C MET A 679 -34.80 -9.81 2.19
N HIS A 680 -33.70 -9.14 2.57
CA HIS A 680 -32.41 -9.83 2.77
C HIS A 680 -32.42 -10.75 4.00
N ILE A 681 -33.14 -10.40 5.08
CA ILE A 681 -33.32 -11.28 6.25
C ILE A 681 -34.20 -12.49 5.91
N THR A 682 -35.22 -12.38 5.04
CA THR A 682 -36.00 -13.54 4.57
C THR A 682 -35.17 -14.44 3.65
N MET A 683 -34.33 -13.87 2.78
CA MET A 683 -33.44 -14.64 1.91
C MET A 683 -32.32 -15.36 2.69
N ILE A 684 -31.82 -14.73 3.76
CA ILE A 684 -30.85 -15.32 4.71
C ILE A 684 -31.53 -16.38 5.61
N ARG A 685 -32.81 -16.20 6.00
CA ARG A 685 -33.61 -17.23 6.69
C ARG A 685 -33.79 -18.51 5.87
N SER A 686 -33.89 -18.40 4.54
CA SER A 686 -33.92 -19.55 3.65
C SER A 686 -32.57 -20.27 3.54
N PHE A 687 -31.46 -19.59 3.86
CA PHE A 687 -30.10 -20.16 3.87
C PHE A 687 -29.64 -20.64 5.27
N MET A 688 -30.26 -20.15 6.36
CA MET A 688 -29.92 -20.41 7.77
C MET A 688 -30.96 -21.29 8.49
N LEU A 689 -31.42 -22.37 7.86
CA LEU A 689 -32.35 -23.34 8.47
C LEU A 689 -31.70 -24.28 9.51
N TYR A 690 -30.44 -24.05 9.91
CA TYR A 690 -29.79 -24.80 10.99
C TYR A 690 -28.97 -23.82 11.86
N ILE A 691 -29.50 -23.48 13.04
CA ILE A 691 -28.87 -22.98 14.29
C ILE A 691 -29.77 -21.88 14.93
N PRO A 692 -30.19 -22.02 16.21
CA PRO A 692 -31.05 -21.05 16.89
C PRO A 692 -30.23 -20.00 17.67
N VAL A 693 -30.55 -18.70 17.54
CA VAL A 693 -30.02 -17.59 18.36
C VAL A 693 -31.16 -16.56 18.59
N PRO A 694 -31.26 -15.89 19.77
CA PRO A 694 -32.50 -15.33 20.27
C PRO A 694 -32.84 -13.93 19.76
N SER A 695 -34.13 -13.62 19.87
CA SER A 695 -34.88 -12.46 19.40
C SER A 695 -34.36 -11.09 19.88
N ILE A 696 -33.94 -10.25 18.94
CA ILE A 696 -33.79 -8.80 19.11
C ILE A 696 -34.96 -8.13 18.36
N ALA A 697 -35.96 -7.68 19.10
CA ALA A 697 -37.13 -6.99 18.55
C ALA A 697 -36.78 -5.52 18.25
N CYS A 698 -36.95 -5.11 16.99
CA CYS A 698 -36.84 -3.71 16.58
C CYS A 698 -38.22 -3.03 16.72
N PRO A 699 -38.34 -1.87 17.41
CA PRO A 699 -39.62 -1.17 17.62
C PRO A 699 -40.33 -0.75 16.32
N CYS A 700 -39.61 -0.60 15.20
CA CYS A 700 -40.19 -0.28 13.89
C CYS A 700 -41.02 -1.45 13.30
N MET A 701 -40.78 -2.69 13.75
CA MET A 701 -41.48 -3.88 13.28
C MET A 701 -42.92 -3.96 13.82
N SER A 702 -43.18 -3.33 14.98
CA SER A 702 -44.51 -3.25 15.58
C SER A 702 -45.45 -2.31 14.83
N LEU A 703 -44.92 -1.26 14.18
CA LEU A 703 -45.73 -0.26 13.45
C LEU A 703 -46.26 -0.81 12.11
N LEU A 704 -45.48 -1.67 11.44
CA LEU A 704 -45.83 -2.29 10.16
C LEU A 704 -46.79 -3.48 10.32
N LEU A 705 -46.80 -4.12 11.50
CA LEU A 705 -47.78 -5.14 11.88
C LEU A 705 -49.10 -4.54 12.34
N MET A 706 -49.12 -3.33 12.91
CA MET A 706 -50.36 -2.63 13.27
C MET A 706 -51.12 -2.06 12.07
N LEU A 707 -50.42 -1.64 11.00
CA LEU A 707 -51.07 -1.05 9.81
C LEU A 707 -51.48 -2.06 8.73
N LYS A 708 -51.04 -3.32 8.83
CA LYS A 708 -51.50 -4.43 7.97
C LYS A 708 -52.68 -5.21 8.57
N GLY A 709 -53.21 -4.77 9.71
CA GLY A 709 -54.20 -5.48 10.51
C GLY A 709 -55.66 -5.10 10.27
N ASP A 710 -55.95 -4.16 9.36
CA ASP A 710 -57.33 -3.76 9.02
C ASP A 710 -57.50 -3.80 7.49
N ASP A 711 -57.72 -5.00 6.97
CA ASP A 711 -58.50 -5.27 5.76
C ASP A 711 -58.82 -6.78 5.77
N ALA A 712 -60.00 -7.10 6.30
CA ALA A 712 -60.71 -8.36 6.15
C ALA A 712 -61.93 -8.12 5.26
#